data_AF-A0A9D5K934-F1
#
_entry.id   AF-A0A9D5K934-F1
#
_cell.length_a   1.000
_cell.length_b   1.000
_cell.length_c   1.000
_cell.angle_alpha   90.00
_cell.angle_beta   90.00
_cell.angle_gamma   90.00
#
_symmetry.space_group_name_H-M   'P 1'
#
loop_
_entity.id
_entity.type
_entity.pdbx_description
1 polymer ?
#
loop_
_entity_poly.entity_id
_entity_poly.type
_entity_poly.pdbx_seq_one_letter_code
_entity_poly.pdbx_strand_id
1 'polypeptide(L)'
;MGGTGRFFMDNKTGGIMRSFFLLLITVAGWASPTWIYLSDKGEDRSLEHTRISTQSLARRGNVLEPEDIPLHPRYLRMLEISGLRIRARSRWLNAVSVEGNSNISDNLESMDFVTGTEPVAAHRVTVPDASIHKIQAKPAIDSAHFGDTYPALQLLNIPAVHNIGIFGQGAKVGILDTGLKPDHPVFNNLKLGGEHDFITGDEIILWDKDSESTRPLLSNYEIVLQPELFDNWLFFIADSTGDYAVTYRALYAARLNESRIADTVFAISRILDSEGVVRSYAVSEEDDFAIVVSENGGVSAQDTRVLKWGVLTANDFQNRGNLDADSRNPFFVQTLDERWLFYVKSDSVISFDRAQIEGSEITWQGAEQVFDPGGILDRPKAYVSGDTAVVFALDLKHGKFSFARTTDNGESFAPGEFPVSGEVVAFDIDGNRLVTAENHDGGFRLHFYQTPDAGQTWSDYAHPEVFDVIDRVDLASVNGLLKVVLESAGQVFLVNQLSSSLGDFSESHAISPEYFCYRPHACSSGSSLEVVWVYRGDDDTDYDPTEDGIDANEFTHPAHGSRVAGLIAGYQGMLYVGAAPAAEIYVAKTEKHVNLYGLGYELRAEEDMWIEGLEWLERSGVDIVNSSLGYGEWYTYEERDGKASPASRAATMAAERGVLVVNSAGNVKTGAPYILPPADAEGIITAGGVDTLGNWWEQSATSSGSAVGPTADGRTKPDLAAPALGVYVIDVDDTLSQYFFGSGTSYAAPILSGSAALMLEVHPEYRGNPDTIITLLKQSATLASSPNDTLGWGIPDVFEALKPLPDTFDTFSQNELIASFPNPFYPRTQDVVYFPFRLNKASLRVRIHIYTLSGEKVLERELIPPESGNSNQAIGIGRYDDPLELSAMGAYWDGLTQNGQQAASGLYLVLLTTQYGSHASKFMLIR
;
A
#
# COMPACT_ATOMS: atom_id res chain seq x y z
N MET A 1 25.70 10.23 -67.68
CA MET A 1 24.25 10.56 -67.76
C MET A 1 23.89 11.02 -66.35
N GLY A 2 23.59 12.29 -66.05
CA GLY A 2 22.74 13.24 -66.76
C GLY A 2 21.49 13.44 -65.88
N GLY A 3 21.25 14.59 -65.23
CA GLY A 3 22.05 15.81 -65.22
C GLY A 3 21.76 16.74 -64.03
N THR A 4 22.63 17.74 -63.86
CA THR A 4 22.55 18.78 -62.83
C THR A 4 21.75 20.00 -63.29
N GLY A 5 20.88 20.54 -62.44
CA GLY A 5 20.16 21.80 -62.70
C GLY A 5 20.36 22.82 -61.58
N ARG A 6 21.32 23.74 -61.74
CA ARG A 6 21.39 24.98 -60.95
C ARG A 6 20.35 25.97 -61.50
N PHE A 7 19.66 26.69 -60.62
CA PHE A 7 19.09 27.99 -60.95
C PHE A 7 19.69 29.07 -60.05
N PHE A 8 20.25 30.10 -60.68
CA PHE A 8 20.61 31.39 -60.10
C PHE A 8 19.71 32.43 -60.78
N MET A 9 19.08 33.34 -60.04
CA MET A 9 18.95 34.74 -60.46
C MET A 9 18.50 35.65 -59.31
N ASP A 10 19.52 36.30 -58.72
CA ASP A 10 19.64 37.73 -58.47
C ASP A 10 18.42 38.61 -58.08
N ASN A 11 18.65 39.31 -56.97
CA ASN A 11 18.02 40.53 -56.42
C ASN A 11 16.98 41.30 -57.27
N LYS A 12 15.83 41.59 -56.63
CA LYS A 12 15.34 42.98 -56.45
C LYS A 12 14.22 43.13 -55.41
N THR A 13 14.32 44.22 -54.64
CA THR A 13 13.26 44.97 -53.94
C THR A 13 12.37 44.29 -52.88
N GLY A 14 12.25 44.93 -51.72
CA GLY A 14 11.15 44.75 -50.77
C GLY A 14 11.59 44.22 -49.40
N GLY A 15 11.98 45.12 -48.50
CA GLY A 15 12.27 44.72 -47.12
C GLY A 15 10.99 44.43 -46.33
N ILE A 16 10.93 43.26 -45.69
CA ILE A 16 10.01 42.99 -44.59
C ILE A 16 10.83 42.42 -43.44
N MET A 17 10.91 43.18 -42.35
CA MET A 17 11.50 42.76 -41.10
C MET A 17 10.58 41.68 -40.50
N ARG A 18 10.98 40.40 -40.55
CA ARG A 18 10.25 39.32 -39.88
C ARG A 18 10.53 39.39 -38.38
N SER A 19 9.67 40.10 -37.66
CA SER A 19 9.57 39.95 -36.20
C SER A 19 9.26 38.50 -35.87
N PHE A 20 10.19 37.83 -35.18
CA PHE A 20 9.85 36.59 -34.48
C PHE A 20 8.92 36.96 -33.33
N PHE A 21 7.63 36.61 -33.47
CA PHE A 21 6.74 36.55 -32.33
C PHE A 21 7.22 35.39 -31.45
N LEU A 22 7.88 35.71 -30.34
CA LEU A 22 7.94 34.78 -29.22
C LEU A 22 6.49 34.64 -28.73
N LEU A 23 5.88 33.49 -29.01
CA LEU A 23 4.64 33.12 -28.35
C LEU A 23 5.00 32.74 -26.91
N LEU A 24 5.03 33.74 -26.03
CA LEU A 24 5.03 33.53 -24.59
C LEU A 24 3.69 32.89 -24.22
N ILE A 25 3.65 31.56 -24.32
CA ILE A 25 2.68 30.77 -23.58
C ILE A 25 3.08 30.95 -22.12
N THR A 26 2.35 31.81 -21.42
CA THR A 26 2.30 31.79 -19.95
C THR A 26 1.63 30.48 -19.57
N VAL A 27 2.42 29.42 -19.40
CA VAL A 27 1.99 28.23 -18.67
C VAL A 27 1.64 28.72 -17.28
N ALA A 28 0.38 28.53 -16.86
CA ALA A 28 -0.01 28.77 -15.47
C ALA A 28 0.89 27.89 -14.59
N GLY A 29 1.54 28.49 -13.59
CA GLY A 29 2.46 27.75 -12.74
C GLY A 29 1.69 26.70 -11.95
N TRP A 30 2.05 25.43 -12.15
CA TRP A 30 1.63 24.37 -11.25
C TRP A 30 2.19 24.72 -9.86
N ALA A 31 1.37 24.65 -8.81
CA ALA A 31 1.94 24.69 -7.47
C ALA A 31 2.80 23.43 -7.30
N SER A 32 3.97 23.57 -6.68
CA SER A 32 4.73 22.41 -6.24
C SER A 32 3.87 21.61 -5.26
N PRO A 33 3.81 20.27 -5.38
CA PRO A 33 3.24 19.44 -4.32
C PRO A 33 3.92 19.79 -2.99
N THR A 34 3.20 19.65 -1.87
CA THR A 34 3.63 20.23 -0.59
C THR A 34 3.25 19.29 0.54
N TRP A 35 4.19 18.99 1.43
CA TRP A 35 3.90 18.35 2.71
C TRP A 35 3.32 19.37 3.68
N ILE A 36 2.18 19.05 4.29
CA ILE A 36 1.52 19.84 5.34
C ILE A 36 1.67 19.10 6.66
N TYR A 37 2.30 19.74 7.63
CA TYR A 37 2.49 19.21 8.97
C TYR A 37 1.33 19.61 9.89
N LEU A 38 0.83 18.64 10.65
CA LEU A 38 -0.30 18.79 11.56
C LEU A 38 0.21 18.99 12.99
N SER A 39 -0.54 19.77 13.77
CA SER A 39 -0.26 20.09 15.18
C SER A 39 -0.37 18.89 16.13
N ASP A 40 -1.37 18.05 15.91
CA ASP A 40 -1.68 16.90 16.76
C ASP A 40 -2.44 15.82 15.95
N LYS A 41 -3.05 14.86 16.66
CA LYS A 41 -3.88 13.76 16.13
C LYS A 41 -5.39 13.96 16.39
N GLY A 42 -5.79 15.10 16.97
CA GLY A 42 -7.07 15.33 17.63
C GLY A 42 -7.05 15.02 19.13
N GLU A 43 -7.94 15.66 19.90
CA GLU A 43 -8.14 15.38 21.33
C GLU A 43 -8.75 13.97 21.54
N ASP A 44 -8.54 13.38 22.73
CA ASP A 44 -9.12 12.11 23.21
C ASP A 44 -8.83 10.80 22.44
N ARG A 45 -7.87 10.76 21.50
CA ARG A 45 -7.50 9.50 20.79
C ARG A 45 -6.64 8.53 21.63
N SER A 46 -7.10 7.28 21.75
CA SER A 46 -6.41 6.19 22.45
C SER A 46 -5.35 5.48 21.59
N LEU A 47 -4.26 5.04 22.23
CA LEU A 47 -3.24 4.18 21.61
C LEU A 47 -3.74 2.74 21.41
N GLU A 48 -4.62 2.23 22.27
CA GLU A 48 -4.89 0.78 22.43
C GLU A 48 -5.46 0.10 21.16
N HIS A 49 -5.96 0.88 20.21
CA HIS A 49 -6.64 0.41 19.00
C HIS A 49 -5.79 0.65 17.73
N THR A 50 -4.50 0.94 17.92
CA THR A 50 -3.54 1.18 16.84
C THR A 50 -3.11 -0.12 16.16
N ARG A 51 -3.07 -0.09 14.83
CA ARG A 51 -3.09 -1.30 13.99
C ARG A 51 -1.71 -1.68 13.48
N ILE A 52 -0.98 -2.44 14.29
CA ILE A 52 0.28 -3.08 13.94
C ILE A 52 0.18 -4.59 14.21
N SER A 53 0.89 -5.42 13.45
CA SER A 53 0.87 -6.88 13.64
C SER A 53 1.39 -7.29 15.02
N THR A 54 1.02 -8.49 15.47
CA THR A 54 1.56 -9.07 16.72
C THR A 54 3.08 -9.18 16.69
N GLN A 55 3.69 -9.35 15.51
CA GLN A 55 5.15 -9.35 15.37
C GLN A 55 5.76 -7.94 15.50
N SER A 56 5.13 -6.90 14.95
CA SER A 56 5.55 -5.50 15.20
C SER A 56 5.44 -5.14 16.69
N LEU A 57 4.33 -5.48 17.35
CA LEU A 57 4.19 -5.32 18.81
C LEU A 57 5.31 -6.05 19.55
N ALA A 58 5.51 -7.34 19.29
CA ALA A 58 6.53 -8.13 19.96
C ALA A 58 7.95 -7.57 19.75
N ARG A 59 8.28 -7.15 18.52
CA ARG A 59 9.54 -6.49 18.14
C ARG A 59 9.79 -5.22 18.95
N ARG A 60 8.74 -4.45 19.23
CA ARG A 60 8.75 -3.19 20.01
C ARG A 60 8.56 -3.39 21.51
N GLY A 61 8.58 -4.63 22.02
CA GLY A 61 8.37 -4.93 23.45
C GLY A 61 6.92 -4.75 23.92
N ASN A 62 5.96 -4.81 23.00
CA ASN A 62 4.52 -4.52 23.16
C ASN A 62 4.22 -3.07 23.57
N VAL A 63 4.93 -2.12 22.97
CA VAL A 63 4.73 -0.68 23.15
C VAL A 63 4.14 -0.07 21.86
N LEU A 64 3.21 0.87 22.04
CA LEU A 64 2.62 1.71 20.99
C LEU A 64 3.00 3.17 21.24
N GLU A 65 3.19 3.93 20.17
CA GLU A 65 3.63 5.34 20.21
C GLU A 65 2.56 6.29 19.64
N PRO A 66 2.44 7.54 20.12
CA PRO A 66 1.48 8.54 19.61
C PRO A 66 1.53 8.75 18.09
N GLU A 67 2.73 8.61 17.52
CA GLU A 67 3.01 8.70 16.09
C GLU A 67 2.25 7.63 15.29
N ASP A 68 2.01 6.45 15.87
CA ASP A 68 1.34 5.33 15.22
C ASP A 68 -0.19 5.57 15.06
N ILE A 69 -0.77 6.54 15.79
CA ILE A 69 -2.18 6.93 15.71
C ILE A 69 -2.48 7.54 14.31
N PRO A 70 -3.60 7.18 13.66
CA PRO A 70 -4.02 7.79 12.40
C PRO A 70 -4.18 9.32 12.48
N LEU A 71 -3.97 10.01 11.35
CA LEU A 71 -4.21 11.45 11.24
C LEU A 71 -5.68 11.80 11.49
N HIS A 72 -5.95 13.02 11.96
CA HIS A 72 -7.30 13.43 12.36
C HIS A 72 -8.23 13.65 11.14
N PRO A 73 -9.38 12.96 11.03
CA PRO A 73 -10.25 13.05 9.85
C PRO A 73 -10.76 14.47 9.56
N ARG A 74 -11.03 15.30 10.59
CA ARG A 74 -11.44 16.70 10.44
C ARG A 74 -10.38 17.52 9.70
N TYR A 75 -9.11 17.30 10.00
CA TYR A 75 -7.99 18.04 9.39
C TYR A 75 -7.85 17.66 7.91
N LEU A 76 -7.83 16.36 7.59
CA LEU A 76 -7.78 15.87 6.20
C LEU A 76 -8.93 16.47 5.37
N ARG A 77 -10.14 16.49 5.93
CA ARG A 77 -11.35 17.03 5.31
C ARG A 77 -11.28 18.55 5.08
N MET A 78 -10.75 19.33 6.02
CA MET A 78 -10.58 20.78 5.86
C MET A 78 -9.54 21.13 4.78
N LEU A 79 -8.51 20.30 4.60
CA LEU A 79 -7.56 20.40 3.48
C LEU A 79 -8.25 20.11 2.14
N GLU A 80 -9.00 19.00 2.03
CA GLU A 80 -9.76 18.63 0.82
C GLU A 80 -10.76 19.73 0.40
N ILE A 81 -11.52 20.30 1.35
CA ILE A 81 -12.53 21.34 1.09
C ILE A 81 -11.90 22.65 0.58
N SER A 82 -10.64 22.90 0.94
CA SER A 82 -9.87 24.05 0.45
C SER A 82 -9.39 23.88 -0.99
N GLY A 83 -9.61 22.71 -1.61
CA GLY A 83 -9.26 22.40 -2.99
C GLY A 83 -7.89 21.74 -3.16
N LEU A 84 -7.41 21.03 -2.13
CA LEU A 84 -6.17 20.27 -2.15
C LEU A 84 -6.46 18.78 -2.39
N ARG A 85 -5.72 18.15 -3.31
CA ARG A 85 -5.69 16.69 -3.48
C ARG A 85 -4.65 16.11 -2.52
N ILE A 86 -5.07 15.19 -1.66
CA ILE A 86 -4.16 14.37 -0.84
C ILE A 86 -3.52 13.30 -1.73
N ARG A 87 -2.20 13.14 -1.62
CA ARG A 87 -1.36 12.20 -2.39
C ARG A 87 -0.91 11.01 -1.53
N ALA A 88 -0.37 11.31 -0.35
CA ALA A 88 0.09 10.32 0.62
C ALA A 88 -0.14 10.84 2.05
N ARG A 89 -0.17 9.92 3.01
CA ARG A 89 -0.37 10.23 4.43
C ARG A 89 0.70 9.51 5.25
N SER A 90 1.48 10.24 6.04
CA SER A 90 2.39 9.61 7.00
C SER A 90 1.88 9.83 8.42
N ARG A 91 1.65 8.74 9.15
CA ARG A 91 1.33 8.79 10.57
C ARG A 91 2.56 9.24 11.36
N TRP A 92 3.73 8.75 10.98
CA TRP A 92 5.01 9.02 11.66
C TRP A 92 5.43 10.48 11.55
N LEU A 93 5.33 11.08 10.36
CA LEU A 93 5.66 12.49 10.16
C LEU A 93 4.57 13.46 10.67
N ASN A 94 3.42 12.93 11.11
CA ASN A 94 2.16 13.64 11.37
C ASN A 94 1.78 14.61 10.24
N ALA A 95 1.86 14.13 8.99
CA ALA A 95 1.86 15.01 7.82
C ALA A 95 1.12 14.40 6.62
N VAL A 96 0.77 15.27 5.67
CA VAL A 96 0.03 14.93 4.46
C VAL A 96 0.71 15.54 3.25
N SER A 97 1.08 14.74 2.25
CA SER A 97 1.53 15.23 0.94
C SER A 97 0.30 15.64 0.12
N VAL A 98 0.26 16.88 -0.36
CA VAL A 98 -0.86 17.41 -1.15
C VAL A 98 -0.41 18.10 -2.44
N GLU A 99 -1.36 18.34 -3.35
CA GLU A 99 -1.20 19.20 -4.52
C GLU A 99 -2.49 19.99 -4.80
N GLY A 100 -2.39 21.14 -5.47
CA GLY A 100 -3.54 22.01 -5.73
C GLY A 100 -3.15 23.38 -6.30
N ASN A 101 -4.07 24.34 -6.25
CA ASN A 101 -3.83 25.69 -6.79
C ASN A 101 -2.92 26.53 -5.86
N SER A 102 -2.01 27.31 -6.44
CA SER A 102 -1.01 28.12 -5.72
C SER A 102 -1.57 29.20 -4.79
N ASN A 103 -2.86 29.54 -4.91
CA ASN A 103 -3.51 30.52 -4.04
C ASN A 103 -4.05 29.93 -2.72
N ILE A 104 -3.92 28.61 -2.48
CA ILE A 104 -4.42 27.96 -1.26
C ILE A 104 -3.44 28.13 -0.07
N SER A 105 -2.16 28.42 -0.33
CA SER A 105 -1.13 28.65 0.71
C SER A 105 -1.56 29.69 1.75
N ASP A 106 -2.19 30.77 1.29
CA ASP A 106 -2.59 31.91 2.12
C ASP A 106 -3.75 31.54 3.08
N ASN A 107 -4.50 30.47 2.76
CA ASN A 107 -5.55 29.91 3.63
C ASN A 107 -5.00 28.82 4.57
N LEU A 108 -3.93 28.11 4.20
CA LEU A 108 -3.32 27.08 5.06
C LEU A 108 -2.75 27.67 6.36
N GLU A 109 -2.11 28.84 6.30
CA GLU A 109 -1.64 29.56 7.49
C GLU A 109 -2.78 30.03 8.42
N SER A 110 -4.03 30.01 7.95
CA SER A 110 -5.22 30.36 8.74
C SER A 110 -5.86 29.17 9.46
N MET A 111 -5.43 27.94 9.15
CA MET A 111 -5.87 26.72 9.82
C MET A 111 -5.07 26.52 11.10
N ASP A 112 -5.74 26.58 12.25
CA ASP A 112 -5.13 26.46 13.58
C ASP A 112 -4.37 25.13 13.80
N PHE A 113 -4.79 24.07 13.11
CA PHE A 113 -4.17 22.75 13.19
C PHE A 113 -2.92 22.57 12.29
N VAL A 114 -2.59 23.52 11.42
CA VAL A 114 -1.41 23.44 10.53
C VAL A 114 -0.19 24.09 11.19
N THR A 115 0.89 23.34 11.36
CA THR A 115 2.13 23.84 12.00
C THR A 115 3.19 24.32 11.01
N GLY A 116 3.14 23.87 9.76
CA GLY A 116 4.07 24.26 8.72
C GLY A 116 3.83 23.54 7.40
N THR A 117 4.50 24.01 6.36
CA THR A 117 4.45 23.45 5.01
C THR A 117 5.85 23.36 4.41
N GLU A 118 6.14 22.26 3.71
CA GLU A 118 7.41 22.04 3.01
C GLU A 118 7.13 21.67 1.55
N PRO A 119 7.64 22.44 0.56
CA PRO A 119 7.48 22.07 -0.84
C PRO A 119 8.21 20.76 -1.16
N VAL A 120 7.50 19.83 -1.78
CA VAL A 120 8.12 18.76 -2.57
C VAL A 120 8.86 19.45 -3.72
N ALA A 121 10.17 19.24 -3.81
CA ALA A 121 11.05 20.00 -4.71
C ALA A 121 10.80 19.71 -6.22
N ALA A 122 11.68 20.15 -7.14
CA ALA A 122 11.52 19.93 -8.59
C ALA A 122 12.83 19.52 -9.33
N HIS A 123 12.72 18.76 -10.45
CA HIS A 123 13.82 18.11 -11.17
C HIS A 123 14.08 18.65 -12.62
N ARG A 124 15.23 18.32 -13.24
CA ARG A 124 15.60 18.53 -14.67
C ARG A 124 16.49 17.40 -15.26
N VAL A 125 15.97 16.69 -16.27
CA VAL A 125 16.49 15.40 -16.83
C VAL A 125 17.75 15.49 -17.70
N THR A 126 18.65 14.48 -17.66
CA THR A 126 19.54 14.11 -18.80
C THR A 126 20.12 12.68 -18.72
N VAL A 127 20.09 11.89 -19.81
CA VAL A 127 20.49 10.45 -19.85
C VAL A 127 21.47 10.14 -21.00
N PRO A 128 22.50 9.28 -20.80
CA PRO A 128 22.91 8.33 -21.86
C PRO A 128 23.44 6.93 -21.41
N ASP A 129 23.61 6.06 -22.41
CA ASP A 129 23.62 4.57 -22.43
C ASP A 129 25.00 3.85 -22.25
N ALA A 130 25.02 2.49 -22.11
CA ALA A 130 26.18 1.69 -21.67
C ALA A 130 26.61 0.48 -22.58
N SER A 131 27.82 -0.09 -22.37
CA SER A 131 28.26 -1.35 -23.04
C SER A 131 29.40 -2.10 -22.28
N ILE A 132 29.55 -3.42 -22.53
CA ILE A 132 30.13 -4.45 -21.60
C ILE A 132 31.43 -5.10 -22.13
N HIS A 133 32.39 -5.49 -21.26
CA HIS A 133 33.53 -6.42 -21.54
C HIS A 133 33.80 -7.41 -20.36
N LYS A 134 34.49 -8.55 -20.59
CA LYS A 134 34.58 -9.75 -19.68
C LYS A 134 36.03 -10.17 -19.25
N ILE A 135 36.13 -11.20 -18.37
CA ILE A 135 37.28 -12.13 -18.05
C ILE A 135 38.21 -11.68 -16.87
N GLN A 136 38.58 -12.46 -15.83
CA GLN A 136 38.27 -13.84 -15.32
C GLN A 136 38.65 -14.02 -13.80
N ALA A 137 38.31 -15.16 -13.16
CA ALA A 137 38.46 -15.43 -11.71
C ALA A 137 39.45 -16.56 -11.28
N LYS A 138 39.58 -16.82 -9.96
CA LYS A 138 40.40 -17.88 -9.30
C LYS A 138 39.68 -18.49 -8.05
N PRO A 139 40.15 -19.62 -7.46
CA PRO A 139 39.30 -20.71 -6.88
C PRO A 139 39.23 -20.74 -5.34
N ALA A 140 38.49 -21.62 -4.65
CA ALA A 140 37.20 -22.31 -4.90
C ALA A 140 36.77 -23.07 -3.62
N ILE A 141 35.56 -22.79 -3.10
CA ILE A 141 34.79 -23.65 -2.18
C ILE A 141 33.86 -24.53 -3.07
N ASP A 142 32.93 -25.33 -2.53
CA ASP A 142 31.95 -26.10 -3.32
C ASP A 142 30.91 -25.19 -4.02
N SER A 143 31.38 -24.48 -5.04
CA SER A 143 30.61 -23.52 -5.84
C SER A 143 29.54 -24.18 -6.71
N ALA A 144 29.54 -25.52 -6.82
CA ALA A 144 28.61 -26.26 -7.67
C ALA A 144 27.15 -26.18 -7.20
N HIS A 145 26.91 -25.79 -5.94
CA HIS A 145 25.55 -25.54 -5.43
C HIS A 145 25.02 -24.14 -5.79
N PHE A 146 25.90 -23.15 -5.80
CA PHE A 146 25.59 -21.72 -5.89
C PHE A 146 25.53 -21.19 -7.34
N GLY A 147 26.15 -21.90 -8.29
CA GLY A 147 26.22 -21.43 -9.67
C GLY A 147 26.99 -20.11 -9.79
N ASP A 148 26.53 -19.21 -10.66
CA ASP A 148 27.21 -17.94 -10.94
C ASP A 148 26.93 -16.84 -9.89
N THR A 149 26.06 -17.05 -8.88
CA THR A 149 25.96 -16.14 -7.71
C THR A 149 27.11 -16.32 -6.71
N TYR A 150 27.83 -17.45 -6.79
CA TYR A 150 28.92 -17.81 -5.87
C TYR A 150 29.96 -16.69 -5.63
N PRO A 151 30.51 -16.00 -6.65
CA PRO A 151 31.56 -15.00 -6.42
C PRO A 151 31.09 -13.81 -5.58
N ALA A 152 29.81 -13.43 -5.70
CA ALA A 152 29.23 -12.36 -4.90
C ALA A 152 29.05 -12.80 -3.44
N LEU A 153 28.35 -13.92 -3.22
CA LEU A 153 28.07 -14.44 -1.87
C LEU A 153 29.34 -14.84 -1.11
N GLN A 154 30.34 -15.38 -1.80
CA GLN A 154 31.61 -15.79 -1.20
C GLN A 154 32.40 -14.61 -0.62
N LEU A 155 32.25 -13.41 -1.17
CA LEU A 155 32.97 -12.23 -0.70
C LEU A 155 32.54 -11.82 0.72
N LEU A 156 31.30 -12.15 1.11
CA LEU A 156 30.74 -11.97 2.46
C LEU A 156 30.79 -13.25 3.31
N ASN A 157 31.43 -14.32 2.82
CA ASN A 157 31.50 -15.64 3.45
C ASN A 157 30.13 -16.35 3.67
N ILE A 158 29.07 -15.92 2.98
CA ILE A 158 27.72 -16.50 3.06
C ILE A 158 27.69 -18.02 2.77
N PRO A 159 28.49 -18.57 1.81
CA PRO A 159 28.56 -20.02 1.61
C PRO A 159 28.99 -20.81 2.85
N ALA A 160 29.79 -20.26 3.77
CA ALA A 160 30.13 -20.92 5.03
C ALA A 160 28.91 -21.02 5.98
N VAL A 161 28.04 -20.02 5.95
CA VAL A 161 26.78 -19.95 6.70
C VAL A 161 25.79 -21.01 6.20
N HIS A 162 25.58 -21.06 4.88
CA HIS A 162 24.74 -22.08 4.24
C HIS A 162 25.29 -23.50 4.43
N ASN A 163 26.61 -23.68 4.48
CA ASN A 163 27.24 -24.98 4.74
C ASN A 163 26.99 -25.53 6.16
N ILE A 164 26.71 -24.68 7.14
CA ILE A 164 26.20 -25.10 8.47
C ILE A 164 24.67 -25.09 8.57
N GLY A 165 24.00 -24.85 7.43
CA GLY A 165 22.57 -25.04 7.21
C GLY A 165 21.65 -23.93 7.69
N ILE A 166 22.15 -22.70 7.72
CA ILE A 166 21.39 -21.48 7.96
C ILE A 166 21.04 -20.87 6.60
N PHE A 167 19.78 -20.49 6.39
CA PHE A 167 19.25 -20.00 5.11
C PHE A 167 18.33 -18.78 5.23
N GLY A 168 18.14 -18.22 6.43
CA GLY A 168 17.28 -17.08 6.72
C GLY A 168 15.89 -17.44 7.24
N GLN A 169 15.69 -18.70 7.68
CA GLN A 169 14.36 -19.21 8.02
C GLN A 169 13.72 -18.42 9.18
N GLY A 170 12.52 -17.90 8.92
CA GLY A 170 11.70 -17.15 9.88
C GLY A 170 12.05 -15.67 10.01
N ALA A 171 13.05 -15.17 9.29
CA ALA A 171 13.23 -13.72 9.13
C ALA A 171 12.24 -13.20 8.08
N LYS A 172 11.53 -12.12 8.41
CA LYS A 172 10.67 -11.40 7.45
C LYS A 172 11.44 -10.25 6.80
N VAL A 173 11.55 -10.25 5.48
CA VAL A 173 12.29 -9.24 4.71
C VAL A 173 11.35 -8.51 3.75
N GLY A 174 11.16 -7.23 3.99
CA GLY A 174 10.39 -6.33 3.13
C GLY A 174 11.23 -5.78 1.99
N ILE A 175 10.60 -5.50 0.86
CA ILE A 175 11.23 -4.94 -0.34
C ILE A 175 10.44 -3.70 -0.77
N LEU A 176 11.12 -2.55 -0.87
CA LEU A 176 10.61 -1.32 -1.48
C LEU A 176 11.29 -1.16 -2.85
N ASP A 177 10.56 -1.44 -3.94
CA ASP A 177 11.11 -1.56 -5.29
C ASP A 177 9.98 -1.53 -6.37
N THR A 178 10.24 -2.02 -7.58
CA THR A 178 9.30 -2.01 -8.72
C THR A 178 8.30 -3.19 -8.76
N GLY A 179 8.15 -3.94 -7.67
CA GLY A 179 7.30 -5.14 -7.59
C GLY A 179 8.00 -6.47 -7.92
N LEU A 180 7.25 -7.57 -7.91
CA LEU A 180 7.73 -8.95 -8.03
C LEU A 180 7.03 -9.69 -9.18
N LYS A 181 7.77 -10.53 -9.90
CA LYS A 181 7.21 -11.48 -10.88
C LYS A 181 7.38 -12.91 -10.36
N PRO A 182 6.39 -13.47 -9.62
CA PRO A 182 6.55 -14.74 -8.91
C PRO A 182 6.73 -15.95 -9.83
N ASP A 183 6.30 -15.86 -11.08
CA ASP A 183 6.40 -16.91 -12.11
C ASP A 183 7.84 -17.33 -12.49
N HIS A 184 8.88 -16.58 -12.11
CA HIS A 184 10.25 -16.96 -12.46
C HIS A 184 10.69 -18.24 -11.71
N PRO A 185 11.34 -19.22 -12.37
CA PRO A 185 11.63 -20.51 -11.73
C PRO A 185 12.51 -20.47 -10.48
N VAL A 186 13.20 -19.35 -10.20
CA VAL A 186 13.95 -19.09 -8.97
C VAL A 186 13.05 -18.91 -7.74
N PHE A 187 11.77 -18.57 -7.93
CA PHE A 187 10.78 -18.31 -6.89
C PHE A 187 9.83 -19.48 -6.61
N ASN A 188 10.02 -20.64 -7.26
CA ASN A 188 9.25 -21.88 -7.04
C ASN A 188 9.20 -22.39 -5.57
N ASN A 189 9.95 -21.77 -4.65
CA ASN A 189 9.98 -22.07 -3.22
C ASN A 189 10.05 -20.77 -2.38
N LEU A 190 9.66 -19.63 -2.95
CA LEU A 190 9.67 -18.33 -2.28
C LEU A 190 8.53 -18.28 -1.26
N LYS A 191 8.86 -18.03 0.00
CA LYS A 191 7.85 -17.79 1.04
C LYS A 191 7.40 -16.34 0.94
N LEU A 192 6.24 -16.11 0.31
CA LEU A 192 5.67 -14.78 0.10
C LEU A 192 4.62 -14.51 1.19
N GLY A 193 4.89 -13.52 2.04
CA GLY A 193 4.09 -13.21 3.23
C GLY A 193 3.09 -12.08 3.05
N GLY A 194 3.24 -11.28 2.00
CA GLY A 194 2.31 -10.20 1.66
C GLY A 194 2.85 -9.31 0.55
N GLU A 195 1.94 -8.78 -0.26
CA GLU A 195 2.19 -7.94 -1.41
C GLU A 195 1.29 -6.71 -1.34
N HIS A 196 1.77 -5.57 -1.83
CA HIS A 196 0.94 -4.39 -1.99
C HIS A 196 1.51 -3.40 -3.01
N ASP A 197 0.64 -2.87 -3.86
CA ASP A 197 0.97 -1.83 -4.80
C ASP A 197 0.55 -0.43 -4.33
N PHE A 198 1.52 0.47 -4.19
CA PHE A 198 1.28 1.87 -3.85
C PHE A 198 1.26 2.79 -5.09
N ILE A 199 1.43 2.24 -6.29
CA ILE A 199 1.55 2.89 -7.61
C ILE A 199 0.30 2.68 -8.47
N THR A 200 -0.34 1.50 -8.45
CA THR A 200 -1.51 1.15 -9.30
C THR A 200 -2.77 0.77 -8.51
N GLY A 201 -3.93 1.01 -9.14
CA GLY A 201 -5.12 0.16 -8.99
C GLY A 201 -5.90 0.12 -7.66
N ASP A 202 -6.56 1.19 -7.21
CA ASP A 202 -7.69 1.05 -6.26
C ASP A 202 -8.78 0.13 -6.86
N GLU A 203 -9.16 -0.92 -6.11
CA GLU A 203 -10.32 -1.75 -6.44
C GLU A 203 -11.60 -1.27 -5.77
N ILE A 204 -12.74 -1.55 -6.41
CA ILE A 204 -14.06 -1.52 -5.78
C ILE A 204 -14.59 -2.94 -5.72
N ILE A 205 -14.78 -3.47 -4.51
CA ILE A 205 -15.27 -4.83 -4.27
C ILE A 205 -16.62 -4.81 -3.54
N LEU A 206 -17.51 -5.71 -3.93
CA LEU A 206 -18.73 -6.03 -3.17
C LEU A 206 -18.42 -7.14 -2.16
N TRP A 207 -18.83 -7.00 -0.91
CA TRP A 207 -18.73 -8.08 0.06
C TRP A 207 -20.05 -8.82 0.23
N ASP A 208 -20.05 -10.12 -0.08
CA ASP A 208 -21.19 -11.01 0.16
C ASP A 208 -21.12 -11.60 1.57
N LYS A 209 -22.02 -11.12 2.44
CA LYS A 209 -22.13 -11.58 3.83
C LYS A 209 -22.52 -13.05 3.95
N ASP A 210 -23.30 -13.60 3.02
CA ASP A 210 -23.85 -14.96 3.15
C ASP A 210 -22.83 -16.05 2.77
N SER A 211 -21.74 -15.68 2.09
CA SER A 211 -20.65 -16.58 1.66
C SER A 211 -19.26 -16.18 2.15
N GLU A 212 -19.13 -15.12 2.96
CA GLU A 212 -17.85 -14.51 3.39
C GLU A 212 -16.91 -14.16 2.22
N SER A 213 -17.45 -13.96 1.01
CA SER A 213 -16.68 -13.80 -0.23
C SER A 213 -16.75 -12.38 -0.77
N THR A 214 -15.60 -11.82 -1.17
CA THR A 214 -15.53 -10.60 -1.96
C THR A 214 -15.82 -10.88 -3.44
N ARG A 215 -16.29 -9.87 -4.16
CA ARG A 215 -16.53 -9.90 -5.61
C ARG A 215 -16.04 -8.58 -6.21
N PRO A 216 -15.02 -8.55 -7.09
CA PRO A 216 -14.58 -7.32 -7.72
C PRO A 216 -15.69 -6.75 -8.61
N LEU A 217 -16.00 -5.47 -8.41
CA LEU A 217 -16.89 -4.68 -9.25
C LEU A 217 -16.10 -3.87 -10.27
N LEU A 218 -14.98 -3.26 -9.88
CA LEU A 218 -14.05 -2.48 -10.72
C LEU A 218 -12.63 -2.59 -10.15
N SER A 219 -11.65 -2.39 -11.03
CA SER A 219 -10.20 -2.39 -10.78
C SER A 219 -9.56 -1.29 -11.67
N ASN A 220 -8.23 -1.12 -11.61
CA ASN A 220 -7.44 -0.25 -12.50
C ASN A 220 -7.61 1.29 -12.34
N TYR A 221 -7.85 1.84 -11.14
CA TYR A 221 -7.99 3.30 -10.93
C TYR A 221 -7.01 3.87 -9.89
N GLU A 222 -6.20 4.89 -10.20
CA GLU A 222 -5.12 5.36 -9.30
C GLU A 222 -5.61 5.85 -7.92
N ILE A 223 -6.80 6.44 -7.85
CA ILE A 223 -7.47 6.84 -6.59
C ILE A 223 -8.98 6.77 -6.81
N VAL A 224 -9.70 5.99 -6.00
CA VAL A 224 -11.17 5.89 -6.00
C VAL A 224 -11.78 6.61 -4.80
N LEU A 225 -12.80 7.43 -5.07
CA LEU A 225 -13.51 8.21 -4.06
C LEU A 225 -15.04 8.01 -4.15
N GLN A 226 -15.64 7.82 -2.97
CA GLN A 226 -17.09 7.86 -2.69
C GLN A 226 -18.00 6.83 -3.42
N PRO A 227 -17.54 5.63 -3.85
CA PRO A 227 -18.31 4.78 -4.76
C PRO A 227 -19.72 4.49 -4.26
N GLU A 228 -20.73 4.82 -5.06
CA GLU A 228 -22.15 4.76 -4.72
C GLU A 228 -22.82 3.74 -5.66
N LEU A 229 -23.35 2.66 -5.10
CA LEU A 229 -24.14 1.66 -5.82
C LEU A 229 -25.61 2.02 -5.69
N PHE A 230 -26.29 2.18 -6.83
CA PHE A 230 -27.71 2.47 -6.91
C PHE A 230 -28.37 1.58 -7.96
N ASP A 231 -29.33 0.74 -7.53
CA ASP A 231 -29.94 -0.31 -8.36
C ASP A 231 -28.85 -1.18 -9.03
N ASN A 232 -28.69 -1.09 -10.36
CA ASN A 232 -27.70 -1.79 -11.16
C ASN A 232 -26.62 -0.85 -11.74
N TRP A 233 -26.38 0.31 -11.12
CA TRP A 233 -25.35 1.27 -11.53
C TRP A 233 -24.40 1.60 -10.38
N LEU A 234 -23.10 1.60 -10.69
CA LEU A 234 -22.03 1.99 -9.78
C LEU A 234 -21.43 3.31 -10.27
N PHE A 235 -21.56 4.35 -9.44
CA PHE A 235 -20.98 5.68 -9.67
C PHE A 235 -19.78 5.88 -8.76
N PHE A 236 -18.67 6.37 -9.31
CA PHE A 236 -17.44 6.55 -8.53
C PHE A 236 -16.61 7.69 -9.11
N ILE A 237 -16.05 8.54 -8.25
CA ILE A 237 -14.98 9.45 -8.68
C ILE A 237 -13.71 8.61 -8.75
N ALA A 238 -12.96 8.74 -9.84
CA ALA A 238 -11.62 8.19 -9.90
C ALA A 238 -10.63 9.10 -10.63
N ASP A 239 -9.36 8.94 -10.27
CA ASP A 239 -8.23 9.43 -11.02
C ASP A 239 -7.85 8.39 -12.09
N SER A 240 -7.83 8.79 -13.36
CA SER A 240 -7.57 7.89 -14.49
C SER A 240 -6.34 8.29 -15.29
N THR A 241 -5.50 7.29 -15.53
CA THR A 241 -4.41 7.29 -16.50
C THR A 241 -4.94 7.09 -17.92
N GLY A 242 -5.24 8.19 -18.60
CA GLY A 242 -5.27 8.16 -20.07
C GLY A 242 -3.85 8.03 -20.65
N ASP A 243 -3.76 7.63 -21.93
CA ASP A 243 -2.53 7.40 -22.74
C ASP A 243 -1.47 8.54 -22.76
N TYR A 244 -1.68 9.64 -22.04
CA TYR A 244 -0.97 10.91 -22.21
C TYR A 244 -0.29 11.45 -20.94
N ALA A 245 -0.15 10.64 -19.89
CA ALA A 245 0.60 10.98 -18.66
C ALA A 245 0.12 12.27 -17.95
N VAL A 246 -1.17 12.56 -18.05
CA VAL A 246 -1.87 13.56 -17.23
C VAL A 246 -3.01 12.83 -16.53
N THR A 247 -2.91 12.70 -15.21
CA THR A 247 -3.98 12.12 -14.40
C THR A 247 -5.20 13.04 -14.43
N TYR A 248 -6.35 12.51 -14.83
CA TYR A 248 -7.60 13.26 -14.82
C TYR A 248 -8.55 12.68 -13.78
N ARG A 249 -8.93 13.51 -12.79
CA ARG A 249 -10.06 13.19 -11.92
C ARG A 249 -11.34 13.29 -12.74
N ALA A 250 -12.11 12.22 -12.78
CA ALA A 250 -13.40 12.18 -13.46
C ALA A 250 -14.41 11.42 -12.61
N LEU A 251 -15.70 11.71 -12.84
CA LEU A 251 -16.75 10.81 -12.38
C LEU A 251 -17.00 9.75 -13.46
N TYR A 252 -17.08 8.50 -13.02
CA TYR A 252 -17.37 7.34 -13.83
C TYR A 252 -18.73 6.75 -13.45
N ALA A 253 -19.36 6.11 -14.44
CA ALA A 253 -20.48 5.19 -14.22
C ALA A 253 -20.14 3.85 -14.87
N ALA A 254 -20.46 2.77 -14.16
CA ALA A 254 -20.42 1.40 -14.65
C ALA A 254 -21.81 0.78 -14.44
N ARG A 255 -22.35 0.11 -15.46
CA ARG A 255 -23.59 -0.68 -15.31
C ARG A 255 -23.24 -2.09 -14.89
N LEU A 256 -24.00 -2.66 -13.96
CA LEU A 256 -23.84 -4.02 -13.47
C LEU A 256 -24.91 -4.96 -14.06
N ASN A 257 -24.54 -6.22 -14.29
CA ASN A 257 -25.42 -7.35 -14.64
C ASN A 257 -25.00 -8.55 -13.80
N GLU A 258 -25.94 -9.22 -13.13
CA GLU A 258 -25.72 -10.52 -12.47
C GLU A 258 -24.38 -10.61 -11.68
N SER A 259 -24.05 -9.55 -10.93
CA SER A 259 -22.85 -9.39 -10.10
C SER A 259 -21.49 -9.18 -10.81
N ARG A 260 -21.46 -8.66 -12.05
CA ARG A 260 -20.26 -8.09 -12.70
C ARG A 260 -20.60 -6.83 -13.50
N ILE A 261 -19.61 -6.09 -13.99
CA ILE A 261 -19.83 -5.03 -15.01
C ILE A 261 -20.50 -5.66 -16.24
N ALA A 262 -21.64 -5.09 -16.63
CA ALA A 262 -22.44 -5.45 -17.78
C ALA A 262 -21.86 -4.96 -19.10
N ASP A 263 -21.48 -3.68 -19.10
CA ASP A 263 -21.24 -2.84 -20.26
C ASP A 263 -20.31 -1.66 -19.87
N THR A 264 -19.72 -1.06 -20.90
CA THR A 264 -18.72 0.02 -20.89
C THR A 264 -18.74 0.96 -19.67
N VAL A 265 -17.61 1.04 -18.96
CA VAL A 265 -17.32 2.14 -18.04
C VAL A 265 -17.00 3.39 -18.84
N PHE A 266 -17.64 4.52 -18.55
CA PHE A 266 -17.37 5.79 -19.24
C PHE A 266 -17.22 6.96 -18.27
N ALA A 267 -16.26 7.84 -18.56
CA ALA A 267 -16.09 9.11 -17.86
C ALA A 267 -17.26 10.05 -18.23
N ILE A 268 -18.12 10.33 -17.24
CA ILE A 268 -19.30 11.19 -17.37
C ILE A 268 -18.89 12.66 -17.50
N SER A 269 -17.72 13.03 -16.95
CA SER A 269 -17.09 14.33 -17.11
C SER A 269 -15.61 14.17 -17.42
N ARG A 270 -15.17 14.65 -18.59
CA ARG A 270 -13.74 14.75 -18.93
C ARG A 270 -13.21 16.12 -18.50
N ILE A 271 -12.46 16.14 -17.41
CA ILE A 271 -11.71 17.31 -16.97
C ILE A 271 -10.38 17.28 -17.72
N LEU A 272 -10.03 18.36 -18.43
CA LEU A 272 -8.86 18.40 -19.35
C LEU A 272 -7.73 19.31 -18.85
N ASP A 273 -7.87 19.92 -17.68
CA ASP A 273 -6.92 20.86 -17.09
C ASP A 273 -6.75 20.65 -15.58
N SER A 274 -5.69 21.25 -15.03
CA SER A 274 -5.18 21.07 -13.66
C SER A 274 -6.00 21.77 -12.57
N GLU A 275 -7.28 22.11 -12.83
CA GLU A 275 -8.10 22.92 -11.92
C GLU A 275 -9.50 22.38 -11.64
N GLY A 276 -9.98 21.33 -12.34
CA GLY A 276 -11.32 20.78 -12.12
C GLY A 276 -11.36 19.67 -11.07
N VAL A 277 -11.88 19.95 -9.88
CA VAL A 277 -12.20 18.93 -8.87
C VAL A 277 -13.70 18.62 -8.92
N VAL A 278 -14.06 17.33 -8.91
CA VAL A 278 -15.43 16.90 -8.58
C VAL A 278 -15.57 16.96 -7.06
N ARG A 279 -16.35 17.91 -6.52
CA ARG A 279 -16.51 18.08 -5.06
C ARG A 279 -17.53 17.13 -4.45
N SER A 280 -18.58 16.77 -5.19
CA SER A 280 -19.57 15.76 -4.82
C SER A 280 -20.36 15.30 -6.04
N TYR A 281 -21.04 14.17 -5.89
CA TYR A 281 -22.15 13.72 -6.72
C TYR A 281 -23.20 13.08 -5.81
N ALA A 282 -24.40 12.91 -6.32
CA ALA A 282 -25.50 12.23 -5.63
C ALA A 282 -26.46 11.59 -6.65
N VAL A 283 -27.10 10.50 -6.24
CA VAL A 283 -28.15 9.81 -7.01
C VAL A 283 -29.52 10.01 -6.32
N SER A 284 -30.63 9.88 -7.06
CA SER A 284 -31.99 10.11 -6.57
C SER A 284 -32.84 8.83 -6.66
N GLU A 285 -33.73 8.59 -5.69
CA GLU A 285 -34.37 7.28 -5.48
C GLU A 285 -35.41 6.84 -6.54
N GLU A 286 -36.09 7.76 -7.24
CA GLU A 286 -37.33 7.43 -7.98
C GLU A 286 -37.27 7.52 -9.53
N ASP A 287 -36.18 7.98 -10.15
CA ASP A 287 -36.02 8.00 -11.63
C ASP A 287 -34.56 7.78 -12.06
N ASP A 288 -34.33 7.21 -13.26
CA ASP A 288 -33.01 6.97 -13.91
C ASP A 288 -32.18 8.27 -14.07
N PHE A 289 -31.57 8.79 -12.99
CA PHE A 289 -31.11 10.17 -12.94
C PHE A 289 -29.94 10.36 -11.96
N ALA A 290 -28.71 10.21 -12.44
CA ALA A 290 -27.50 10.59 -11.70
C ALA A 290 -27.13 12.06 -11.95
N ILE A 291 -26.76 12.79 -10.89
CA ILE A 291 -26.42 14.22 -10.99
C ILE A 291 -24.96 14.48 -10.62
N VAL A 292 -24.21 14.85 -11.64
CA VAL A 292 -22.74 14.98 -11.62
C VAL A 292 -22.35 16.44 -11.52
N VAL A 293 -21.44 16.76 -10.58
CA VAL A 293 -21.08 18.15 -10.31
C VAL A 293 -19.57 18.40 -10.33
N SER A 294 -19.13 19.08 -11.40
CA SER A 294 -17.74 19.46 -11.67
C SER A 294 -17.56 20.98 -11.63
N GLU A 295 -16.44 21.46 -11.06
CA GLU A 295 -16.12 22.88 -10.85
C GLU A 295 -15.79 23.68 -12.12
N ASN A 296 -15.46 23.03 -13.25
CA ASN A 296 -15.27 23.75 -14.50
C ASN A 296 -15.49 22.88 -15.73
N GLY A 297 -16.17 23.45 -16.73
CA GLY A 297 -16.28 22.86 -18.07
C GLY A 297 -15.93 23.94 -19.08
N GLY A 298 -14.78 23.77 -19.74
CA GLY A 298 -13.92 24.89 -20.10
C GLY A 298 -14.47 25.91 -21.10
N VAL A 299 -14.17 27.18 -20.83
CA VAL A 299 -13.91 28.26 -21.80
C VAL A 299 -13.04 29.31 -21.07
N SER A 300 -11.88 29.66 -21.64
CA SER A 300 -11.04 30.84 -21.37
C SER A 300 -10.55 31.12 -19.93
N ALA A 301 -9.27 31.49 -19.79
CA ALA A 301 -8.59 31.76 -18.51
C ALA A 301 -8.99 33.08 -17.80
N GLN A 302 -10.26 33.47 -17.87
CA GLN A 302 -10.83 34.65 -17.20
C GLN A 302 -12.20 34.40 -16.55
N ASP A 303 -12.82 33.24 -16.75
CA ASP A 303 -14.12 32.90 -16.17
C ASP A 303 -13.97 32.14 -14.84
N THR A 304 -14.91 32.39 -13.92
CA THR A 304 -14.96 31.85 -12.56
C THR A 304 -15.20 30.34 -12.54
N ARG A 305 -14.79 29.66 -11.45
CA ARG A 305 -15.28 28.31 -11.11
C ARG A 305 -16.81 28.30 -11.18
N VAL A 306 -17.42 27.20 -11.63
CA VAL A 306 -18.89 27.04 -11.72
C VAL A 306 -19.22 25.57 -11.59
N LEU A 307 -19.87 25.18 -10.49
CA LEU A 307 -20.44 23.84 -10.33
C LEU A 307 -21.57 23.62 -11.34
N LYS A 308 -21.44 22.62 -12.22
CA LYS A 308 -22.49 22.24 -13.19
C LYS A 308 -23.33 21.08 -12.67
N TRP A 309 -24.56 20.90 -13.16
CA TRP A 309 -25.38 19.73 -12.80
C TRP A 309 -26.28 19.30 -13.96
N GLY A 310 -26.59 18.01 -14.07
CA GLY A 310 -27.23 17.44 -15.27
C GLY A 310 -27.87 16.06 -15.05
N VAL A 311 -28.19 15.39 -16.16
CA VAL A 311 -28.90 14.10 -16.21
C VAL A 311 -28.06 13.07 -16.96
N LEU A 312 -28.04 11.81 -16.53
CA LEU A 312 -27.61 10.71 -17.39
C LEU A 312 -28.81 10.15 -18.16
N THR A 313 -28.82 10.23 -19.49
CA THR A 313 -29.89 9.64 -20.31
C THR A 313 -29.33 8.56 -21.24
N ALA A 314 -29.67 7.30 -20.96
CA ALA A 314 -29.37 6.09 -21.75
C ALA A 314 -27.89 5.74 -22.03
N ASN A 315 -26.98 6.72 -22.03
CA ASN A 315 -25.50 6.64 -22.02
C ASN A 315 -24.83 8.05 -21.95
N ASP A 316 -25.56 9.14 -22.25
CA ASP A 316 -24.99 10.49 -22.35
C ASP A 316 -25.35 11.40 -21.17
N PHE A 317 -24.39 12.22 -20.72
CA PHE A 317 -24.63 13.28 -19.73
C PHE A 317 -25.18 14.55 -20.40
N GLN A 318 -26.37 14.98 -19.97
CA GLN A 318 -27.06 16.18 -20.43
C GLN A 318 -26.99 17.26 -19.34
N ASN A 319 -26.11 18.26 -19.52
CA ASN A 319 -26.04 19.41 -18.62
C ASN A 319 -27.38 20.16 -18.59
N ARG A 320 -27.87 20.47 -17.38
CA ARG A 320 -29.14 21.17 -17.15
C ARG A 320 -28.95 22.54 -16.51
N GLY A 321 -27.88 22.77 -15.75
CA GLY A 321 -27.69 24.01 -14.99
C GLY A 321 -26.29 24.22 -14.43
N ASN A 322 -26.10 25.42 -13.90
CA ASN A 322 -24.88 25.92 -13.28
C ASN A 322 -25.25 26.55 -11.93
N LEU A 323 -24.48 26.31 -10.87
CA LEU A 323 -24.56 26.99 -9.58
C LEU A 323 -23.55 28.15 -9.51
N ASP A 324 -23.65 28.97 -8.46
CA ASP A 324 -22.70 30.06 -8.21
C ASP A 324 -21.27 29.55 -7.97
N ALA A 325 -20.29 30.41 -8.24
CA ALA A 325 -18.87 30.04 -8.32
C ALA A 325 -18.25 29.46 -7.05
N ASP A 326 -18.76 29.90 -5.89
CA ASP A 326 -18.28 29.51 -4.57
C ASP A 326 -19.04 28.30 -3.99
N SER A 327 -19.94 27.71 -4.79
CA SER A 327 -20.79 26.60 -4.34
C SER A 327 -19.99 25.32 -4.14
N ARG A 328 -20.37 24.51 -3.13
CA ARG A 328 -19.81 23.17 -2.86
C ARG A 328 -20.86 22.19 -2.32
N ASN A 329 -20.52 20.91 -2.38
CA ASN A 329 -21.30 19.80 -1.84
C ASN A 329 -22.80 19.78 -2.21
N PRO A 330 -23.21 19.97 -3.47
CA PRO A 330 -24.59 19.77 -3.87
C PRO A 330 -25.05 18.33 -3.67
N PHE A 331 -26.32 18.19 -3.29
CA PHE A 331 -27.08 16.93 -3.22
C PHE A 331 -28.56 17.21 -3.50
N PHE A 332 -29.35 16.15 -3.70
CA PHE A 332 -30.76 16.27 -4.06
C PHE A 332 -31.66 15.55 -3.04
N VAL A 333 -32.91 15.99 -2.97
CA VAL A 333 -34.01 15.24 -2.34
C VAL A 333 -35.17 15.23 -3.32
N GLN A 334 -35.78 14.06 -3.54
CA GLN A 334 -36.94 13.89 -4.40
C GLN A 334 -38.17 13.51 -3.58
N THR A 335 -39.33 13.96 -4.07
CA THR A 335 -40.66 13.50 -3.70
C THR A 335 -41.41 13.16 -4.99
N LEU A 336 -42.61 12.58 -4.88
CA LEU A 336 -43.43 12.17 -6.02
C LEU A 336 -43.65 13.26 -7.08
N ASP A 337 -43.81 14.52 -6.66
CA ASP A 337 -44.20 15.64 -7.54
C ASP A 337 -43.11 16.75 -7.63
N GLU A 338 -42.09 16.72 -6.75
CA GLU A 338 -41.06 17.77 -6.66
C GLU A 338 -39.65 17.22 -6.46
N ARG A 339 -38.65 17.96 -6.99
CA ARG A 339 -37.23 17.73 -6.72
C ARG A 339 -36.57 18.98 -6.15
N TRP A 340 -35.74 18.78 -5.13
CA TRP A 340 -35.01 19.83 -4.43
C TRP A 340 -33.50 19.60 -4.62
N LEU A 341 -32.76 20.67 -4.93
CA LEU A 341 -31.30 20.70 -5.03
C LEU A 341 -30.77 21.58 -3.91
N PHE A 342 -30.04 21.02 -2.96
CA PHE A 342 -29.44 21.77 -1.86
C PHE A 342 -27.93 21.82 -2.03
N TYR A 343 -27.30 22.94 -1.67
CA TYR A 343 -25.86 23.12 -1.80
C TYR A 343 -25.33 24.18 -0.82
N VAL A 344 -24.06 24.06 -0.42
CA VAL A 344 -23.36 25.14 0.30
C VAL A 344 -23.00 26.20 -0.75
N LYS A 345 -23.55 27.41 -0.65
CA LYS A 345 -23.33 28.53 -1.60
C LYS A 345 -22.08 29.35 -1.27
N SER A 346 -21.70 29.39 0.00
CA SER A 346 -20.46 29.97 0.53
C SER A 346 -20.16 29.31 1.87
N ASP A 347 -18.98 29.53 2.47
CA ASP A 347 -18.56 28.82 3.69
C ASP A 347 -19.64 28.68 4.78
N SER A 348 -20.47 29.70 4.99
CA SER A 348 -21.54 29.67 5.98
C SER A 348 -22.96 29.57 5.41
N VAL A 349 -23.19 29.66 4.10
CA VAL A 349 -24.56 29.75 3.55
C VAL A 349 -24.98 28.45 2.85
N ILE A 350 -26.12 27.89 3.24
CA ILE A 350 -26.82 26.86 2.44
C ILE A 350 -27.87 27.54 1.55
N SER A 351 -27.97 27.12 0.30
CA SER A 351 -29.02 27.50 -0.66
C SER A 351 -29.70 26.27 -1.22
N PHE A 352 -30.87 26.47 -1.84
CA PHE A 352 -31.57 25.42 -2.57
C PHE A 352 -32.21 25.96 -3.85
N ASP A 353 -32.29 25.11 -4.89
CA ASP A 353 -33.25 25.26 -5.99
C ASP A 353 -34.37 24.23 -5.82
N ARG A 354 -35.58 24.54 -6.30
CA ARG A 354 -36.68 23.57 -6.42
C ARG A 354 -37.15 23.42 -7.86
N ALA A 355 -37.57 22.21 -8.24
CA ALA A 355 -38.28 21.92 -9.47
C ALA A 355 -39.59 21.14 -9.25
N GLN A 356 -40.53 21.35 -10.15
CA GLN A 356 -41.70 20.47 -10.33
C GLN A 356 -41.35 19.33 -11.28
N ILE A 357 -41.90 18.14 -11.01
CA ILE A 357 -41.78 16.95 -11.85
C ILE A 357 -43.13 16.72 -12.55
N GLU A 358 -43.15 16.74 -13.89
CA GLU A 358 -44.32 16.39 -14.70
C GLU A 358 -43.96 15.25 -15.66
N GLY A 359 -44.20 14.01 -15.22
CA GLY A 359 -43.74 12.82 -15.94
C GLY A 359 -42.22 12.77 -15.98
N SER A 360 -41.62 12.80 -17.18
CA SER A 360 -40.16 12.83 -17.35
C SER A 360 -39.58 14.25 -17.50
N GLU A 361 -40.39 15.30 -17.36
CA GLU A 361 -39.91 16.69 -17.43
C GLU A 361 -39.73 17.29 -16.03
N ILE A 362 -38.65 18.06 -15.86
CA ILE A 362 -38.28 18.71 -14.60
C ILE A 362 -38.10 20.21 -14.86
N THR A 363 -38.90 21.04 -14.18
CA THR A 363 -38.92 22.51 -14.38
C THR A 363 -38.52 23.25 -13.11
N TRP A 364 -37.35 23.88 -13.15
CA TRP A 364 -36.73 24.59 -12.03
C TRP A 364 -37.31 26.00 -11.83
N GLN A 365 -37.52 26.38 -10.57
CA GLN A 365 -38.14 27.65 -10.16
C GLN A 365 -37.12 28.71 -9.71
N GLY A 366 -35.85 28.32 -9.52
CA GLY A 366 -34.74 29.20 -9.14
C GLY A 366 -34.29 29.03 -7.68
N ALA A 367 -33.18 29.68 -7.35
CA ALA A 367 -32.47 29.47 -6.10
C ALA A 367 -32.92 30.42 -4.97
N GLU A 368 -33.18 29.85 -3.80
CA GLU A 368 -33.51 30.54 -2.57
C GLU A 368 -32.48 30.24 -1.47
N GLN A 369 -32.38 31.11 -0.45
CA GLN A 369 -31.43 30.96 0.65
C GLN A 369 -32.07 30.17 1.78
N VAL A 370 -31.43 29.08 2.20
CA VAL A 370 -31.88 28.27 3.35
C VAL A 370 -31.49 28.97 4.65
N PHE A 371 -30.19 29.04 4.94
CA PHE A 371 -29.72 29.37 6.29
C PHE A 371 -28.25 29.76 6.32
N ASP A 372 -27.85 30.53 7.34
CA ASP A 372 -26.49 30.99 7.61
C ASP A 372 -26.20 30.98 9.13
N PRO A 373 -25.55 29.93 9.68
CA PRO A 373 -25.12 29.88 11.08
C PRO A 373 -23.77 30.60 11.33
N GLY A 374 -23.10 31.14 10.31
CA GLY A 374 -21.77 31.77 10.46
C GLY A 374 -20.59 30.79 10.68
N GLY A 375 -20.79 29.50 10.40
CA GLY A 375 -19.79 28.43 10.50
C GLY A 375 -19.01 28.17 9.19
N ILE A 376 -18.21 27.10 9.16
CA ILE A 376 -17.67 26.51 7.91
C ILE A 376 -18.42 25.20 7.65
N LEU A 377 -19.37 25.23 6.73
CA LEU A 377 -20.31 24.15 6.51
C LEU A 377 -19.80 23.09 5.52
N ASP A 378 -19.93 21.82 5.90
CA ASP A 378 -19.65 20.64 5.09
C ASP A 378 -20.77 19.60 5.17
N ARG A 379 -20.80 18.70 4.18
CA ARG A 379 -21.79 17.62 4.01
C ARG A 379 -23.23 18.09 4.23
N PRO A 380 -23.71 19.18 3.62
CA PRO A 380 -25.11 19.54 3.80
C PRO A 380 -25.97 18.35 3.37
N LYS A 381 -27.05 18.10 4.10
CA LYS A 381 -28.03 17.06 3.80
C LYS A 381 -29.43 17.57 4.16
N ALA A 382 -30.48 16.95 3.63
CA ALA A 382 -31.85 17.38 3.91
C ALA A 382 -32.84 16.22 3.88
N TYR A 383 -33.96 16.41 4.56
CA TYR A 383 -35.14 15.57 4.49
C TYR A 383 -36.33 16.44 4.07
N VAL A 384 -37.14 15.97 3.11
CA VAL A 384 -38.31 16.68 2.58
C VAL A 384 -39.54 15.77 2.71
N SER A 385 -40.67 16.32 3.16
CA SER A 385 -41.96 15.63 3.23
C SER A 385 -43.12 16.62 3.09
N GLY A 386 -43.73 16.65 1.90
CA GLY A 386 -44.69 17.68 1.52
C GLY A 386 -44.10 19.08 1.69
N ASP A 387 -44.90 20.02 2.20
CA ASP A 387 -44.50 21.43 2.39
C ASP A 387 -43.39 21.66 3.45
N THR A 388 -42.84 20.60 4.05
CA THR A 388 -41.83 20.66 5.12
C THR A 388 -40.50 20.09 4.67
N ALA A 389 -39.44 20.89 4.80
CA ALA A 389 -38.07 20.43 4.63
C ALA A 389 -37.21 20.79 5.86
N VAL A 390 -36.28 19.92 6.20
CA VAL A 390 -35.28 20.14 7.24
C VAL A 390 -33.91 19.97 6.60
N VAL A 391 -33.04 20.97 6.75
CA VAL A 391 -31.73 21.05 6.11
C VAL A 391 -30.67 21.16 7.19
N PHE A 392 -29.62 20.36 7.04
CA PHE A 392 -28.65 20.00 8.05
C PHE A 392 -27.25 20.23 7.48
N ALA A 393 -26.31 20.79 8.26
CA ALA A 393 -24.88 20.77 7.91
C ALA A 393 -23.99 20.71 9.16
N LEU A 394 -22.81 20.10 8.99
CA LEU A 394 -21.75 20.11 10.00
C LEU A 394 -20.95 21.40 9.87
N ASP A 395 -20.87 22.15 10.95
CA ASP A 395 -19.95 23.27 11.10
C ASP A 395 -18.57 22.74 11.53
N LEU A 396 -17.66 22.62 10.56
CA LEU A 396 -16.29 22.13 10.78
C LEU A 396 -15.45 23.04 11.66
N LYS A 397 -15.80 24.33 11.76
CA LYS A 397 -15.04 25.31 12.54
C LYS A 397 -15.32 25.19 14.03
N HIS A 398 -16.56 24.91 14.40
CA HIS A 398 -16.99 24.78 15.79
C HIS A 398 -17.28 23.31 16.19
N GLY A 399 -17.14 22.38 15.25
CA GLY A 399 -17.45 20.96 15.41
C GLY A 399 -18.89 20.70 15.83
N LYS A 400 -19.86 21.40 15.24
CA LYS A 400 -21.26 21.37 15.72
C LYS A 400 -22.29 21.21 14.63
N PHE A 401 -23.44 20.69 15.02
CA PHE A 401 -24.57 20.58 14.13
C PHE A 401 -25.35 21.89 14.01
N SER A 402 -25.65 22.29 12.78
CA SER A 402 -26.51 23.43 12.46
C SER A 402 -27.62 22.99 11.52
N PHE A 403 -28.89 23.27 11.86
CA PHE A 403 -30.02 22.93 10.99
C PHE A 403 -31.11 24.01 10.97
N ALA A 404 -31.85 24.04 9.86
CA ALA A 404 -33.01 24.91 9.68
C ALA A 404 -34.19 24.13 9.07
N ARG A 405 -35.40 24.62 9.30
CA ARG A 405 -36.66 23.98 8.94
C ARG A 405 -37.63 24.97 8.29
N THR A 406 -38.21 24.58 7.16
CA THR A 406 -39.35 25.25 6.50
C THR A 406 -40.64 24.45 6.72
N THR A 407 -41.79 25.10 6.69
CA THR A 407 -43.13 24.48 6.58
C THR A 407 -44.02 25.19 5.56
N ASP A 408 -43.42 26.05 4.75
CA ASP A 408 -44.05 26.94 3.78
C ASP A 408 -43.42 26.75 2.40
N ASN A 409 -43.08 25.49 2.07
CA ASN A 409 -42.56 25.14 0.76
C ASN A 409 -41.26 25.89 0.39
N GLY A 410 -40.42 26.18 1.39
CA GLY A 410 -39.12 26.84 1.24
C GLY A 410 -39.15 28.37 1.39
N GLU A 411 -40.33 29.01 1.39
CA GLU A 411 -40.46 30.47 1.47
C GLU A 411 -39.78 31.07 2.72
N SER A 412 -39.74 30.34 3.84
CA SER A 412 -38.94 30.71 5.00
C SER A 412 -38.38 29.50 5.77
N PHE A 413 -37.13 29.65 6.21
CA PHE A 413 -36.44 28.68 7.06
C PHE A 413 -36.21 29.27 8.46
N ALA A 414 -36.67 28.56 9.48
CA ALA A 414 -36.40 28.85 10.87
C ALA A 414 -35.24 27.97 11.37
N PRO A 415 -34.22 28.51 12.07
CA PRO A 415 -33.21 27.69 12.73
C PRO A 415 -33.86 26.82 13.81
N GLY A 416 -33.41 25.57 13.93
CA GLY A 416 -33.84 24.64 14.97
C GLY A 416 -32.76 24.39 16.02
N GLU A 417 -33.16 23.97 17.21
CA GLU A 417 -32.24 23.49 18.25
C GLU A 417 -32.11 21.96 18.14
N PHE A 418 -30.89 21.45 17.97
CA PHE A 418 -30.63 20.01 17.90
C PHE A 418 -30.33 19.47 19.30
N PRO A 419 -30.80 18.27 19.69
CA PRO A 419 -30.71 17.79 21.08
C PRO A 419 -29.31 17.37 21.56
N VAL A 420 -28.27 17.46 20.73
CA VAL A 420 -26.88 17.08 21.05
C VAL A 420 -26.16 18.19 21.83
N SER A 421 -25.33 17.81 22.81
CA SER A 421 -24.69 18.73 23.76
C SER A 421 -23.14 18.71 23.74
N GLY A 422 -22.52 18.54 22.58
CA GLY A 422 -21.06 18.34 22.49
C GLY A 422 -20.44 18.77 21.16
N GLU A 423 -19.24 18.25 20.89
CA GLU A 423 -18.64 18.27 19.55
C GLU A 423 -19.16 17.07 18.75
N VAL A 424 -19.63 17.33 17.53
CA VAL A 424 -20.10 16.33 16.56
C VAL A 424 -19.01 16.09 15.52
N VAL A 425 -18.45 14.89 15.47
CA VAL A 425 -17.32 14.56 14.56
C VAL A 425 -17.74 13.92 13.24
N ALA A 426 -18.92 13.30 13.20
CA ALA A 426 -19.49 12.70 11.99
C ALA A 426 -21.02 12.71 12.06
N PHE A 427 -21.66 12.74 10.88
CA PHE A 427 -23.09 12.49 10.74
C PHE A 427 -23.45 11.98 9.35
N ASP A 428 -24.61 11.34 9.25
CA ASP A 428 -25.30 11.05 8.00
C ASP A 428 -26.84 11.04 8.21
N ILE A 429 -27.61 11.36 7.18
CA ILE A 429 -29.09 11.39 7.22
C ILE A 429 -29.69 10.62 6.05
N ASP A 430 -30.78 9.93 6.34
CA ASP A 430 -31.48 9.03 5.45
C ASP A 430 -32.97 9.02 5.81
N GLY A 431 -33.79 9.55 4.90
CA GLY A 431 -35.19 9.85 5.18
C GLY A 431 -35.36 10.63 6.49
N ASN A 432 -36.12 10.06 7.43
CA ASN A 432 -36.41 10.69 8.72
C ASN A 432 -35.48 10.26 9.88
N ARG A 433 -34.30 9.70 9.56
CA ARG A 433 -33.29 9.19 10.50
C ARG A 433 -31.95 9.89 10.29
N LEU A 434 -31.22 10.11 11.38
CA LEU A 434 -29.94 10.80 11.42
C LEU A 434 -29.03 10.07 12.40
N VAL A 435 -27.79 9.76 12.01
CA VAL A 435 -26.76 9.24 12.93
C VAL A 435 -25.74 10.33 13.19
N THR A 436 -25.32 10.51 14.44
CA THR A 436 -24.24 11.44 14.80
C THR A 436 -23.24 10.79 15.74
N ALA A 437 -21.99 11.23 15.70
CA ALA A 437 -20.95 10.88 16.66
C ALA A 437 -20.65 12.04 17.61
N GLU A 438 -20.86 11.87 18.92
CA GLU A 438 -20.54 12.86 19.97
C GLU A 438 -19.32 12.39 20.78
N ASN A 439 -18.40 13.30 21.13
CA ASN A 439 -17.27 13.00 22.03
C ASN A 439 -17.79 12.59 23.43
N HIS A 440 -17.21 11.54 24.00
CA HIS A 440 -17.58 10.93 25.28
C HIS A 440 -16.30 10.57 26.07
N ASP A 441 -16.39 10.51 27.40
CA ASP A 441 -15.29 9.99 28.24
C ASP A 441 -14.77 8.64 27.69
N GLY A 442 -13.57 8.65 27.11
CA GLY A 442 -12.92 7.47 26.50
C GLY A 442 -13.23 7.18 25.03
N GLY A 443 -13.77 8.12 24.25
CA GLY A 443 -13.94 7.96 22.79
C GLY A 443 -15.17 8.70 22.24
N PHE A 444 -15.91 8.08 21.33
CA PHE A 444 -17.09 8.65 20.69
C PHE A 444 -18.31 7.76 20.90
N ARG A 445 -19.44 8.33 21.34
CA ARG A 445 -20.71 7.62 21.33
C ARG A 445 -21.47 7.92 20.05
N LEU A 446 -22.01 6.89 19.43
CA LEU A 446 -22.98 7.03 18.35
C LEU A 446 -24.37 7.31 18.92
N HIS A 447 -25.02 8.36 18.44
CA HIS A 447 -26.40 8.71 18.72
C HIS A 447 -27.23 8.58 17.45
N PHE A 448 -28.33 7.85 17.56
CA PHE A 448 -29.24 7.59 16.45
C PHE A 448 -30.55 8.35 16.70
N TYR A 449 -30.81 9.32 15.85
CA TYR A 449 -31.96 10.21 15.94
C TYR A 449 -33.03 9.83 14.92
N GLN A 450 -34.29 9.80 15.35
CA GLN A 450 -35.44 9.70 14.45
C GLN A 450 -36.43 10.83 14.70
N THR A 451 -36.96 11.41 13.63
CA THR A 451 -38.02 12.43 13.70
C THR A 451 -39.31 11.98 12.99
N PRO A 452 -40.45 11.83 13.70
CA PRO A 452 -41.73 11.47 13.08
C PRO A 452 -42.48 12.69 12.48
N ASP A 453 -41.99 13.91 12.72
CA ASP A 453 -42.69 15.17 12.46
C ASP A 453 -41.83 16.18 11.67
N ALA A 454 -40.86 15.65 10.92
CA ALA A 454 -39.92 16.40 10.09
C ALA A 454 -39.22 17.51 10.89
N GLY A 455 -38.46 17.10 11.91
CA GLY A 455 -37.51 17.91 12.67
C GLY A 455 -38.09 18.77 13.80
N GLN A 456 -39.37 18.61 14.19
CA GLN A 456 -39.90 19.30 15.38
C GLN A 456 -39.53 18.58 16.67
N THR A 457 -39.60 17.25 16.66
CA THR A 457 -39.16 16.38 17.75
C THR A 457 -38.21 15.32 17.24
N TRP A 458 -37.25 14.98 18.09
CA TRP A 458 -36.25 13.96 17.84
C TRP A 458 -36.28 12.97 19.00
N SER A 459 -36.34 11.69 18.66
CA SER A 459 -36.10 10.60 19.60
C SER A 459 -34.62 10.22 19.48
N ASP A 460 -33.86 10.40 20.56
CA ASP A 460 -32.48 9.94 20.66
C ASP A 460 -32.44 8.48 21.10
N TYR A 461 -31.62 7.70 20.42
CA TYR A 461 -31.22 6.36 20.79
C TYR A 461 -29.68 6.29 20.79
N ALA A 462 -29.09 6.69 21.91
CA ALA A 462 -27.66 6.59 22.14
C ALA A 462 -27.24 5.12 22.19
N HIS A 463 -26.24 4.73 21.40
CA HIS A 463 -25.69 3.38 21.39
C HIS A 463 -24.95 3.11 22.72
N PRO A 464 -25.08 1.91 23.32
CA PRO A 464 -24.40 1.60 24.59
C PRO A 464 -22.87 1.60 24.47
N GLU A 465 -22.34 1.23 23.31
CA GLU A 465 -20.90 1.19 23.04
C GLU A 465 -20.32 2.59 22.82
N VAL A 466 -19.04 2.73 23.15
CA VAL A 466 -18.19 3.89 22.87
C VAL A 466 -17.07 3.43 21.97
N PHE A 467 -16.82 4.17 20.90
CA PHE A 467 -15.90 3.86 19.82
C PHE A 467 -14.69 4.79 19.90
N ASP A 468 -13.48 4.26 19.99
CA ASP A 468 -12.28 5.03 20.40
C ASP A 468 -11.92 6.12 19.39
N VAL A 469 -12.14 5.83 18.11
CA VAL A 469 -12.11 6.79 17.00
C VAL A 469 -13.24 6.48 16.03
N ILE A 470 -13.76 7.49 15.35
CA ILE A 470 -14.70 7.31 14.24
C ILE A 470 -14.06 7.84 12.97
N ASP A 471 -13.64 6.91 12.11
CA ASP A 471 -12.93 7.20 10.86
C ASP A 471 -13.95 7.38 9.71
N ARG A 472 -15.03 6.58 9.71
CA ARG A 472 -16.19 6.73 8.82
C ARG A 472 -17.48 6.25 9.47
N VAL A 473 -18.58 6.97 9.25
CA VAL A 473 -19.95 6.48 9.43
C VAL A 473 -20.68 6.68 8.11
N ASP A 474 -21.52 5.71 7.74
CA ASP A 474 -22.14 5.64 6.43
C ASP A 474 -23.45 4.83 6.52
N LEU A 475 -24.51 5.25 5.80
CA LEU A 475 -25.88 4.80 6.04
C LEU A 475 -26.66 4.55 4.74
N ALA A 476 -27.50 3.50 4.72
CA ALA A 476 -28.47 3.29 3.65
C ALA A 476 -29.78 2.67 4.17
N SER A 477 -30.91 3.06 3.57
CA SER A 477 -32.23 2.46 3.78
C SER A 477 -32.91 2.09 2.48
N VAL A 478 -33.85 1.15 2.58
CA VAL A 478 -34.77 0.78 1.51
C VAL A 478 -35.98 0.12 2.16
N ASN A 479 -37.21 0.46 1.77
CA ASN A 479 -38.44 -0.15 2.33
C ASN A 479 -38.51 -0.18 3.88
N GLY A 480 -37.91 0.79 4.57
CA GLY A 480 -37.83 0.85 6.04
C GLY A 480 -36.76 -0.04 6.69
N LEU A 481 -35.97 -0.79 5.91
CA LEU A 481 -34.69 -1.35 6.34
C LEU A 481 -33.71 -0.24 6.75
N LEU A 482 -32.63 -0.60 7.43
CA LEU A 482 -31.51 0.29 7.70
C LEU A 482 -30.24 -0.54 7.77
N LYS A 483 -29.20 -0.08 7.09
CA LYS A 483 -27.84 -0.58 7.20
C LYS A 483 -26.95 0.57 7.63
N VAL A 484 -26.15 0.31 8.67
CA VAL A 484 -25.13 1.23 9.17
C VAL A 484 -23.79 0.55 8.97
N VAL A 485 -22.85 1.29 8.41
CA VAL A 485 -21.44 0.94 8.31
C VAL A 485 -20.66 1.95 9.15
N LEU A 486 -19.92 1.45 10.14
CA LEU A 486 -19.00 2.24 10.95
C LEU A 486 -17.59 1.67 10.80
N GLU A 487 -16.64 2.51 10.41
CA GLU A 487 -15.21 2.23 10.57
C GLU A 487 -14.73 2.95 11.84
N SER A 488 -14.30 2.16 12.83
CA SER A 488 -13.75 2.65 14.09
C SER A 488 -12.50 1.87 14.43
N ALA A 489 -11.35 2.57 14.50
CA ALA A 489 -10.03 1.97 14.65
C ALA A 489 -9.84 0.79 13.67
N GLY A 490 -10.34 0.98 12.45
CA GLY A 490 -10.50 0.01 11.36
C GLY A 490 -11.04 -1.38 11.74
N GLN A 491 -11.76 -1.54 12.84
CA GLN A 491 -12.83 -2.51 12.86
C GLN A 491 -14.02 -1.92 12.11
N VAL A 492 -14.65 -2.74 11.26
CA VAL A 492 -15.88 -2.37 10.55
C VAL A 492 -17.06 -3.03 11.24
N PHE A 493 -17.91 -2.20 11.82
CA PHE A 493 -19.09 -2.60 12.56
C PHE A 493 -20.32 -2.44 11.68
N LEU A 494 -21.20 -3.46 11.67
CA LEU A 494 -22.38 -3.51 10.81
C LEU A 494 -23.68 -3.66 11.60
N VAL A 495 -24.67 -2.83 11.31
CA VAL A 495 -26.05 -2.94 11.82
C VAL A 495 -27.00 -3.32 10.68
N ASN A 496 -27.94 -4.24 10.94
CA ASN A 496 -28.97 -4.65 9.98
C ASN A 496 -30.37 -4.69 10.67
N GLN A 497 -31.16 -3.60 10.56
CA GLN A 497 -32.58 -3.48 11.02
C GLN A 497 -32.83 -3.63 12.57
N LEU A 498 -33.97 -3.26 13.21
CA LEU A 498 -35.37 -3.00 12.77
C LEU A 498 -36.13 -1.93 13.61
N SER A 499 -36.81 -1.01 12.92
CA SER A 499 -38.07 -0.27 13.22
C SER A 499 -38.48 0.34 14.59
N SER A 500 -37.90 0.01 15.75
CA SER A 500 -38.30 0.65 17.03
C SER A 500 -37.29 0.59 18.18
N SER A 501 -36.22 -0.18 18.03
CA SER A 501 -35.05 -0.17 18.90
C SER A 501 -33.87 -0.64 18.06
N LEU A 502 -32.73 0.05 18.12
CA LEU A 502 -31.51 -0.47 17.49
C LEU A 502 -31.13 -1.77 18.19
N GLY A 503 -30.83 -2.80 17.39
CA GLY A 503 -30.12 -3.96 17.90
C GLY A 503 -28.65 -3.61 18.13
N ASP A 504 -27.97 -4.42 18.93
CA ASP A 504 -26.51 -4.34 19.11
C ASP A 504 -25.79 -4.50 17.74
N PHE A 505 -24.61 -3.90 17.57
CA PHE A 505 -23.78 -4.17 16.39
C PHE A 505 -23.51 -5.67 16.28
N SER A 506 -23.95 -6.29 15.19
CA SER A 506 -24.07 -7.75 15.12
C SER A 506 -22.73 -8.49 15.02
N GLU A 507 -21.73 -7.84 14.44
CA GLU A 507 -20.36 -8.33 14.28
C GLU A 507 -19.42 -7.13 14.01
N SER A 508 -18.14 -7.27 14.38
CA SER A 508 -17.05 -6.34 14.05
C SER A 508 -15.98 -7.07 13.22
N HIS A 509 -15.75 -6.62 11.99
CA HIS A 509 -14.74 -7.21 11.09
C HIS A 509 -13.42 -6.44 11.21
N ALA A 510 -12.33 -7.13 11.55
CA ALA A 510 -11.01 -6.51 11.55
C ALA A 510 -10.48 -6.39 10.12
N ILE A 511 -10.24 -5.16 9.64
CA ILE A 511 -9.42 -4.93 8.44
C ILE A 511 -8.01 -5.46 8.74
N SER A 512 -7.43 -6.32 7.90
CA SER A 512 -6.07 -6.86 8.14
C SER A 512 -5.02 -5.73 8.23
N PRO A 513 -3.94 -5.86 9.04
CA PRO A 513 -2.78 -4.99 8.89
C PRO A 513 -2.06 -5.19 7.55
N GLU A 514 -2.21 -6.37 6.91
CA GLU A 514 -1.63 -6.73 5.61
C GLU A 514 -2.41 -6.10 4.45
N TYR A 515 -3.75 -6.14 4.48
CA TYR A 515 -4.60 -5.56 3.44
C TYR A 515 -4.84 -4.06 3.69
N PHE A 516 -4.34 -3.24 2.78
CA PHE A 516 -4.33 -1.79 2.93
C PHE A 516 -5.70 -1.14 2.67
N CYS A 517 -6.08 -0.17 3.51
CA CYS A 517 -7.10 0.83 3.19
C CYS A 517 -8.47 0.36 2.62
N TYR A 518 -9.16 -0.53 3.34
CA TYR A 518 -10.60 -0.75 3.13
C TYR A 518 -11.44 0.50 3.47
N ARG A 519 -12.20 1.06 2.51
CA ARG A 519 -13.21 2.12 2.75
C ARG A 519 -14.63 1.59 2.49
N PRO A 520 -15.33 1.06 3.51
CA PRO A 520 -16.68 0.53 3.34
C PRO A 520 -17.73 1.64 3.15
N HIS A 521 -18.77 1.40 2.37
CA HIS A 521 -19.89 2.29 2.07
C HIS A 521 -21.20 1.49 2.05
N ALA A 522 -22.23 1.98 2.75
CA ALA A 522 -23.56 1.39 2.76
C ALA A 522 -24.34 1.87 1.54
N CYS A 523 -25.02 0.96 0.85
CA CYS A 523 -25.73 1.29 -0.39
C CYS A 523 -27.01 0.47 -0.57
N SER A 524 -27.87 0.88 -1.51
CA SER A 524 -29.13 0.20 -1.85
C SER A 524 -29.08 -0.34 -3.29
N SER A 525 -29.40 -1.62 -3.45
CA SER A 525 -29.55 -2.26 -4.78
C SER A 525 -30.96 -2.80 -4.93
N GLY A 526 -31.81 -2.06 -5.64
CA GLY A 526 -33.21 -2.40 -5.88
C GLY A 526 -34.07 -2.46 -4.61
N SER A 527 -34.02 -3.60 -3.90
CA SER A 527 -34.73 -3.80 -2.62
C SER A 527 -33.86 -4.41 -1.51
N SER A 528 -32.56 -4.64 -1.75
CA SER A 528 -31.56 -5.04 -0.76
C SER A 528 -30.69 -3.85 -0.31
N LEU A 529 -30.00 -4.05 0.82
CA LEU A 529 -28.94 -3.15 1.30
C LEU A 529 -27.62 -3.90 1.29
N GLU A 530 -26.58 -3.29 0.76
CA GLU A 530 -25.27 -3.92 0.52
C GLU A 530 -24.13 -3.11 1.15
N VAL A 531 -22.90 -3.63 1.08
CA VAL A 531 -21.69 -2.87 1.47
C VAL A 531 -20.69 -2.99 0.33
N VAL A 532 -20.36 -1.84 -0.26
CA VAL A 532 -19.27 -1.70 -1.22
C VAL A 532 -18.01 -1.28 -0.46
N TRP A 533 -16.87 -1.83 -0.83
CA TRP A 533 -15.59 -1.54 -0.22
C TRP A 533 -14.65 -1.01 -1.30
N VAL A 534 -13.97 0.12 -1.05
CA VAL A 534 -12.76 0.47 -1.81
C VAL A 534 -11.59 -0.23 -1.16
N TYR A 535 -10.74 -0.90 -1.92
CA TYR A 535 -9.38 -1.26 -1.55
C TYR A 535 -8.46 -0.22 -2.20
N ARG A 536 -7.45 0.29 -1.48
CA ARG A 536 -6.51 1.28 -2.06
C ARG A 536 -5.24 0.56 -2.46
N GLY A 537 -4.79 0.74 -3.69
CA GLY A 537 -3.78 -0.14 -4.29
C GLY A 537 -4.38 -1.48 -4.72
N ASP A 538 -3.69 -2.22 -5.59
CA ASP A 538 -4.02 -3.61 -5.93
C ASP A 538 -3.37 -4.63 -4.95
N ASP A 539 -3.79 -5.90 -5.01
CA ASP A 539 -3.47 -6.92 -4.00
C ASP A 539 -2.28 -7.83 -4.33
N ASP A 540 -1.68 -7.68 -5.52
CA ASP A 540 -0.39 -8.27 -5.86
C ASP A 540 0.71 -7.20 -6.06
N THR A 541 1.86 -7.57 -6.63
CA THR A 541 2.86 -6.58 -7.10
C THR A 541 3.44 -6.93 -8.47
N ASP A 542 2.76 -7.77 -9.25
CA ASP A 542 3.21 -8.15 -10.58
C ASP A 542 2.81 -7.09 -11.63
N TYR A 543 2.44 -7.49 -12.83
CA TYR A 543 1.87 -6.60 -13.82
C TYR A 543 0.92 -7.43 -14.71
N ASP A 544 -0.38 -7.35 -14.45
CA ASP A 544 -1.38 -7.95 -15.33
C ASP A 544 -1.90 -6.87 -16.30
N PRO A 545 -1.61 -6.95 -17.62
CA PRO A 545 -2.13 -6.00 -18.60
C PRO A 545 -3.67 -5.96 -18.71
N THR A 546 -4.39 -6.88 -18.07
CA THR A 546 -5.84 -6.86 -17.92
C THR A 546 -6.33 -6.14 -16.65
N GLU A 547 -5.51 -6.07 -15.59
CA GLU A 547 -5.83 -5.45 -14.28
C GLU A 547 -5.06 -4.13 -14.02
N ASP A 548 -4.04 -3.81 -14.82
CA ASP A 548 -3.29 -2.54 -14.81
C ASP A 548 -3.65 -1.58 -15.97
N GLY A 549 -4.26 -2.09 -17.05
CA GLY A 549 -4.78 -1.28 -18.15
C GLY A 549 -3.75 -0.61 -19.07
N ILE A 550 -2.45 -0.95 -19.00
CA ILE A 550 -1.41 -0.49 -19.94
C ILE A 550 -1.08 -1.61 -20.95
N ASP A 551 -0.66 -1.27 -22.18
CA ASP A 551 -0.46 -2.26 -23.25
C ASP A 551 0.67 -3.26 -22.91
N ALA A 552 0.44 -4.55 -23.19
CA ALA A 552 1.31 -5.67 -22.84
C ALA A 552 2.68 -5.71 -23.59
N ASN A 553 3.06 -4.59 -24.22
CA ASN A 553 4.33 -4.38 -24.90
C ASN A 553 5.35 -3.60 -24.03
N GLU A 554 5.01 -3.22 -22.79
CA GLU A 554 5.93 -2.51 -21.87
C GLU A 554 6.81 -3.46 -21.03
N PHE A 555 7.80 -4.05 -21.72
CA PHE A 555 8.71 -5.13 -21.31
C PHE A 555 9.62 -4.95 -20.05
N THR A 556 9.29 -4.16 -19.01
CA THR A 556 10.30 -3.90 -17.93
C THR A 556 9.85 -3.76 -16.47
N HIS A 557 8.57 -3.77 -16.10
CA HIS A 557 8.13 -3.21 -14.80
C HIS A 557 8.62 -3.94 -13.53
N PRO A 558 8.18 -5.17 -13.17
CA PRO A 558 8.65 -5.85 -11.94
C PRO A 558 10.09 -6.38 -12.03
N ALA A 559 10.85 -6.05 -13.07
CA ALA A 559 12.13 -6.66 -13.37
C ALA A 559 13.25 -6.28 -12.38
N HIS A 560 13.21 -5.09 -11.79
CA HIS A 560 14.22 -4.68 -10.80
C HIS A 560 13.91 -5.28 -9.43
N GLY A 561 12.68 -5.14 -8.92
CA GLY A 561 12.26 -5.73 -7.64
C GLY A 561 12.39 -7.25 -7.62
N SER A 562 12.10 -7.93 -8.74
CA SER A 562 12.38 -9.36 -8.89
C SER A 562 13.88 -9.71 -8.80
N ARG A 563 14.79 -8.90 -9.35
CA ARG A 563 16.25 -9.14 -9.21
C ARG A 563 16.70 -9.00 -7.77
N VAL A 564 16.10 -8.06 -7.04
CA VAL A 564 16.37 -7.77 -5.63
C VAL A 564 15.82 -8.89 -4.74
N ALA A 565 14.58 -9.31 -4.94
CA ALA A 565 13.99 -10.48 -4.30
C ALA A 565 14.79 -11.77 -4.58
N GLY A 566 15.27 -11.94 -5.81
CA GLY A 566 16.15 -13.04 -6.19
C GLY A 566 17.45 -13.05 -5.38
N LEU A 567 18.14 -11.92 -5.28
CA LEU A 567 19.38 -11.79 -4.50
C LEU A 567 19.18 -12.01 -2.99
N ILE A 568 17.98 -11.75 -2.45
CA ILE A 568 17.61 -12.12 -1.07
C ILE A 568 17.27 -13.61 -1.01
N ALA A 569 16.12 -14.02 -1.56
CA ALA A 569 15.49 -15.31 -1.28
C ALA A 569 15.38 -16.28 -2.48
N GLY A 570 15.88 -15.92 -3.66
CA GLY A 570 15.80 -16.76 -4.85
C GLY A 570 16.57 -18.09 -4.70
N TYR A 571 15.95 -19.21 -5.08
CA TYR A 571 16.57 -20.53 -5.06
C TYR A 571 16.25 -21.37 -6.30
N GLN A 572 17.27 -21.59 -7.13
CA GLN A 572 17.29 -22.60 -8.21
C GLN A 572 18.60 -23.39 -8.13
N GLY A 573 18.58 -24.47 -7.32
CA GLY A 573 19.80 -25.20 -6.94
C GLY A 573 20.73 -25.59 -8.10
N MET A 574 22.04 -25.37 -7.89
CA MET A 574 23.14 -25.50 -8.87
C MET A 574 23.23 -24.39 -9.94
N LEU A 575 22.29 -23.45 -9.98
CA LEU A 575 22.25 -22.35 -10.96
C LEU A 575 22.21 -20.98 -10.30
N TYR A 576 21.34 -20.82 -9.30
CA TYR A 576 21.12 -19.56 -8.61
C TYR A 576 20.76 -19.79 -7.14
N VAL A 577 21.40 -19.07 -6.24
CA VAL A 577 21.09 -19.06 -4.80
C VAL A 577 21.28 -17.62 -4.31
N GLY A 578 20.26 -17.05 -3.65
CA GLY A 578 20.30 -15.77 -2.96
C GLY A 578 21.03 -15.84 -1.61
N ALA A 579 21.08 -14.72 -0.89
CA ALA A 579 21.76 -14.64 0.41
C ALA A 579 20.98 -15.36 1.54
N ALA A 580 19.66 -15.23 1.58
CA ALA A 580 18.73 -15.83 2.55
C ALA A 580 17.56 -16.58 1.86
N PRO A 581 17.84 -17.71 1.16
CA PRO A 581 16.86 -18.46 0.35
C PRO A 581 15.75 -19.21 1.12
N ALA A 582 15.62 -19.01 2.44
CA ALA A 582 14.48 -19.47 3.26
C ALA A 582 13.80 -18.33 4.05
N ALA A 583 14.16 -17.07 3.79
CA ALA A 583 13.47 -15.91 4.35
C ALA A 583 12.06 -15.76 3.75
N GLU A 584 11.18 -15.13 4.52
CA GLU A 584 9.83 -14.76 4.10
C GLU A 584 9.87 -13.34 3.52
N ILE A 585 9.39 -13.14 2.29
CA ILE A 585 9.44 -11.87 1.56
C ILE A 585 8.10 -11.15 1.67
N TYR A 586 8.16 -9.84 1.87
CA TYR A 586 7.04 -8.91 1.69
C TYR A 586 7.42 -7.90 0.61
N VAL A 587 6.52 -7.56 -0.30
CA VAL A 587 6.81 -6.64 -1.41
C VAL A 587 5.88 -5.44 -1.37
N ALA A 588 6.47 -4.25 -1.41
CA ALA A 588 5.77 -2.98 -1.58
C ALA A 588 6.26 -2.36 -2.90
N LYS A 589 5.38 -2.32 -3.92
CA LYS A 589 5.68 -1.68 -5.21
C LYS A 589 5.53 -0.16 -5.02
N THR A 590 6.66 0.54 -5.05
CA THR A 590 6.76 1.99 -4.74
C THR A 590 7.63 2.77 -5.74
N GLU A 591 8.06 2.14 -6.84
CA GLU A 591 8.81 2.77 -7.94
C GLU A 591 8.21 2.36 -9.30
N LYS A 592 8.10 3.32 -10.23
CA LYS A 592 7.62 3.09 -11.60
C LYS A 592 8.75 3.23 -12.61
N HIS A 593 9.28 2.08 -13.04
CA HIS A 593 10.50 1.99 -13.86
C HIS A 593 10.49 2.82 -15.17
N VAL A 594 9.36 2.98 -15.85
CA VAL A 594 9.21 3.88 -17.01
C VAL A 594 7.85 4.57 -17.06
N ASN A 595 7.77 5.71 -17.75
CA ASN A 595 6.50 6.27 -18.21
C ASN A 595 6.03 5.61 -19.52
N LEU A 596 4.79 5.93 -19.93
CA LEU A 596 4.09 5.49 -21.16
C LEU A 596 4.83 5.77 -22.51
N TYR A 597 6.03 6.36 -22.46
CA TYR A 597 6.90 6.58 -23.62
C TYR A 597 8.21 5.78 -23.55
N GLY A 598 8.34 4.84 -22.60
CA GLY A 598 9.56 4.06 -22.36
C GLY A 598 10.74 4.88 -21.87
N LEU A 599 10.49 6.04 -21.25
CA LEU A 599 11.52 6.89 -20.65
C LEU A 599 11.54 6.67 -19.14
N GLY A 600 12.70 6.31 -18.60
CA GLY A 600 12.93 6.27 -17.15
C GLY A 600 12.72 7.65 -16.52
N TYR A 601 12.04 7.68 -15.37
CA TYR A 601 11.49 8.89 -14.77
C TYR A 601 11.34 8.67 -13.26
N GLU A 602 12.04 9.44 -12.43
CA GLU A 602 11.79 9.46 -10.97
C GLU A 602 10.56 10.34 -10.67
N LEU A 603 9.48 9.73 -10.19
CA LEU A 603 8.30 10.41 -9.66
C LEU A 603 8.57 10.79 -8.21
N ARG A 604 8.35 12.04 -7.83
CA ARG A 604 8.37 12.44 -6.40
C ARG A 604 7.24 11.85 -5.58
N ALA A 605 6.24 11.30 -6.26
CA ALA A 605 5.26 10.42 -5.65
C ALA A 605 5.95 9.21 -4.99
N GLU A 606 7.04 8.70 -5.57
CA GLU A 606 7.76 7.53 -5.09
C GLU A 606 8.41 7.79 -3.73
N GLU A 607 8.94 8.99 -3.45
CA GLU A 607 9.44 9.34 -2.10
C GLU A 607 8.30 9.33 -1.07
N ASP A 608 7.09 9.78 -1.45
CA ASP A 608 5.91 9.77 -0.60
C ASP A 608 5.33 8.35 -0.40
N MET A 609 5.27 7.55 -1.48
CA MET A 609 4.81 6.15 -1.51
C MET A 609 5.80 5.23 -0.81
N TRP A 610 7.10 5.52 -0.85
CA TRP A 610 8.13 4.80 -0.11
C TRP A 610 7.95 4.92 1.41
N ILE A 611 7.55 6.10 1.89
CA ILE A 611 7.21 6.31 3.31
C ILE A 611 5.96 5.50 3.67
N GLU A 612 4.94 5.51 2.81
CA GLU A 612 3.69 4.78 3.05
C GLU A 612 3.91 3.24 3.02
N GLY A 613 4.72 2.75 2.08
CA GLY A 613 5.16 1.37 1.99
C GLY A 613 6.06 0.93 3.15
N LEU A 614 6.95 1.80 3.64
CA LEU A 614 7.75 1.54 4.84
C LEU A 614 6.86 1.44 6.08
N GLU A 615 5.87 2.33 6.24
CA GLU A 615 4.87 2.24 7.30
C GLU A 615 4.05 0.94 7.19
N TRP A 616 3.71 0.46 5.99
CA TRP A 616 3.04 -0.82 5.79
C TRP A 616 3.94 -2.01 6.17
N LEU A 617 5.17 -2.09 5.68
CA LEU A 617 6.13 -3.17 5.99
C LEU A 617 6.38 -3.28 7.51
N GLU A 618 6.57 -2.15 8.21
CA GLU A 618 6.73 -2.11 9.67
C GLU A 618 5.53 -2.76 10.36
N ARG A 619 4.31 -2.38 9.94
CA ARG A 619 3.03 -2.87 10.48
C ARG A 619 2.79 -4.33 10.17
N SER A 620 3.11 -4.81 8.98
CA SER A 620 3.07 -6.23 8.57
C SER A 620 4.08 -7.11 9.33
N GLY A 621 4.94 -6.50 10.16
CA GLY A 621 5.81 -7.22 11.09
C GLY A 621 7.17 -7.59 10.50
N VAL A 622 7.56 -6.97 9.39
CA VAL A 622 8.86 -7.17 8.74
C VAL A 622 10.02 -6.87 9.69
N ASP A 623 11.00 -7.76 9.75
CA ASP A 623 12.19 -7.60 10.59
C ASP A 623 13.25 -6.71 9.91
N ILE A 624 13.38 -6.82 8.59
CA ILE A 624 14.41 -6.17 7.76
C ILE A 624 13.75 -5.56 6.52
N VAL A 625 13.98 -4.29 6.21
CA VAL A 625 13.49 -3.66 4.97
C VAL A 625 14.65 -3.40 4.03
N ASN A 626 14.63 -4.05 2.87
CA ASN A 626 15.49 -3.73 1.75
C ASN A 626 14.87 -2.59 0.94
N SER A 627 15.59 -1.48 0.79
CA SER A 627 15.27 -0.43 -0.18
C SER A 627 16.39 -0.30 -1.19
N SER A 628 16.08 -0.56 -2.45
CA SER A 628 17.04 -0.43 -3.54
C SER A 628 17.11 0.99 -4.13
N LEU A 629 16.24 1.87 -3.63
CA LEU A 629 15.89 3.17 -4.19
C LEU A 629 16.69 4.32 -3.55
N GLY A 630 16.70 5.50 -4.19
CA GLY A 630 17.34 6.68 -3.62
C GLY A 630 17.06 7.98 -4.37
N TYR A 631 16.51 8.96 -3.66
CA TYR A 631 15.97 10.23 -4.17
C TYR A 631 17.04 11.30 -4.20
N GLY A 632 17.76 11.39 -5.33
CA GLY A 632 19.02 12.12 -5.39
C GLY A 632 18.97 13.52 -6.00
N GLU A 633 17.98 13.80 -6.83
CA GLU A 633 18.10 14.85 -7.86
C GLU A 633 17.66 16.24 -7.38
N TRP A 634 17.28 16.37 -6.11
CA TRP A 634 16.72 17.60 -5.54
C TRP A 634 17.16 17.98 -4.15
N TYR A 635 17.92 17.11 -3.49
CA TYR A 635 18.64 17.46 -2.27
C TYR A 635 20.03 17.95 -2.64
N THR A 636 20.41 19.12 -2.13
CA THR A 636 21.80 19.60 -2.11
C THR A 636 22.69 18.64 -1.33
N TYR A 637 24.00 18.89 -1.25
CA TYR A 637 24.84 18.06 -0.36
C TYR A 637 24.47 18.33 1.09
N GLU A 638 24.24 19.58 1.45
CA GLU A 638 23.97 20.08 2.80
C GLU A 638 22.66 19.53 3.39
N GLU A 639 21.71 19.13 2.55
CA GLU A 639 20.43 18.49 2.92
C GLU A 639 20.55 16.95 3.08
N ARG A 640 21.73 16.36 2.88
CA ARG A 640 21.97 14.91 3.06
C ARG A 640 22.49 14.61 4.47
N ASP A 641 21.74 15.10 5.45
CA ASP A 641 22.05 15.04 6.88
C ASP A 641 21.24 13.98 7.65
N GLY A 642 20.43 13.18 6.93
CA GLY A 642 19.48 12.22 7.47
C GLY A 642 18.16 12.83 7.97
N LYS A 643 17.95 14.14 7.83
CA LYS A 643 16.85 14.88 8.46
C LYS A 643 16.07 15.76 7.48
N ALA A 644 16.68 16.28 6.42
CA ALA A 644 15.96 17.13 5.46
C ALA A 644 15.01 16.35 4.54
N SER A 645 15.32 15.09 4.18
CA SER A 645 14.38 14.24 3.44
C SER A 645 13.32 13.63 4.37
N PRO A 646 12.02 13.70 4.02
CA PRO A 646 10.95 12.98 4.70
C PRO A 646 11.19 11.46 4.75
N ALA A 647 11.75 10.88 3.69
CA ALA A 647 12.09 9.46 3.65
C ALA A 647 13.23 9.12 4.63
N SER A 648 14.26 9.96 4.76
CA SER A 648 15.35 9.72 5.74
C SER A 648 14.86 9.78 7.19
N ARG A 649 13.90 10.68 7.47
CA ARG A 649 13.20 10.74 8.76
C ARG A 649 12.40 9.45 9.01
N ALA A 650 11.58 9.02 8.05
CA ALA A 650 10.81 7.79 8.16
C ALA A 650 11.70 6.53 8.33
N ALA A 651 12.81 6.46 7.59
CA ALA A 651 13.81 5.38 7.71
C ALA A 651 14.42 5.32 9.12
N THR A 652 14.73 6.48 9.71
CA THR A 652 15.22 6.58 11.09
C THR A 652 14.14 6.13 12.09
N MET A 653 12.89 6.55 11.91
CA MET A 653 11.75 6.16 12.76
C MET A 653 11.41 4.67 12.68
N ALA A 654 11.67 4.01 11.54
CA ALA A 654 11.58 2.56 11.41
C ALA A 654 12.71 1.83 12.16
N ALA A 655 13.94 2.36 12.10
CA ALA A 655 15.06 1.84 12.89
C ALA A 655 14.83 1.96 14.40
N GLU A 656 14.25 3.07 14.85
CA GLU A 656 13.81 3.27 16.24
C GLU A 656 12.70 2.29 16.67
N ARG A 657 11.84 1.86 15.73
CA ARG A 657 10.84 0.78 15.90
C ARG A 657 11.42 -0.63 15.75
N GLY A 658 12.75 -0.74 15.69
CA GLY A 658 13.48 -2.00 15.66
C GLY A 658 13.52 -2.72 14.31
N VAL A 659 13.09 -2.07 13.23
CA VAL A 659 13.20 -2.59 11.85
C VAL A 659 14.58 -2.28 11.31
N LEU A 660 15.30 -3.29 10.80
CA LEU A 660 16.58 -3.05 10.14
C LEU A 660 16.36 -2.59 8.70
N VAL A 661 16.41 -1.28 8.45
CA VAL A 661 16.42 -0.75 7.08
C VAL A 661 17.82 -0.91 6.48
N VAL A 662 17.88 -1.42 5.25
CA VAL A 662 19.07 -1.58 4.43
C VAL A 662 18.83 -0.86 3.10
N ASN A 663 19.38 0.33 2.94
CA ASN A 663 19.20 1.15 1.74
C ASN A 663 20.44 1.08 0.82
N SER A 664 20.24 1.06 -0.49
CA SER A 664 21.33 1.24 -1.46
C SER A 664 22.00 2.62 -1.27
N ALA A 665 23.32 2.75 -1.49
CA ALA A 665 23.99 4.05 -1.38
C ALA A 665 23.63 5.02 -2.52
N GLY A 666 23.23 4.48 -3.69
CA GLY A 666 22.97 5.22 -4.92
C GLY A 666 24.06 5.02 -5.99
N ASN A 667 23.66 5.19 -7.26
CA ASN A 667 24.48 4.89 -8.45
C ASN A 667 24.87 6.17 -9.21
N VAL A 668 25.88 6.88 -8.71
CA VAL A 668 26.15 8.30 -9.06
C VAL A 668 27.40 8.50 -9.92
N LYS A 669 27.56 9.69 -10.49
CA LYS A 669 28.73 10.12 -11.30
C LYS A 669 29.60 11.10 -10.51
N THR A 670 30.85 11.32 -10.93
CA THR A 670 31.83 12.15 -10.19
C THR A 670 31.44 13.63 -9.99
N GLY A 671 30.44 14.14 -10.70
CA GLY A 671 29.94 15.52 -10.54
C GLY A 671 29.05 15.73 -9.31
N ALA A 672 28.43 14.68 -8.78
CA ALA A 672 27.63 14.68 -7.56
C ALA A 672 27.76 13.30 -6.90
N PRO A 673 28.91 13.00 -6.28
CA PRO A 673 29.29 11.63 -5.90
C PRO A 673 28.64 11.13 -4.60
N TYR A 674 27.82 11.97 -3.96
CA TYR A 674 27.31 11.75 -2.61
C TYR A 674 26.19 10.71 -2.56
N ILE A 675 26.04 10.03 -1.42
CA ILE A 675 24.89 9.16 -1.09
C ILE A 675 23.54 9.85 -1.35
N LEU A 676 22.52 9.06 -1.65
CA LEU A 676 21.16 9.55 -1.92
C LEU A 676 20.23 9.24 -0.73
N PRO A 677 19.39 10.17 -0.25
CA PRO A 677 18.29 9.87 0.67
C PRO A 677 17.42 8.70 0.18
N PRO A 678 16.93 7.79 1.04
CA PRO A 678 17.07 7.82 2.50
C PRO A 678 18.35 7.15 3.03
N ALA A 679 19.33 6.87 2.17
CA ALA A 679 20.60 6.23 2.55
C ALA A 679 21.53 7.10 3.42
N ASP A 680 21.14 8.33 3.73
CA ASP A 680 21.78 9.21 4.71
C ASP A 680 21.14 9.12 6.12
N ALA A 681 20.06 8.36 6.30
CA ALA A 681 19.38 8.18 7.58
C ALA A 681 20.27 7.59 8.70
N GLU A 682 19.84 7.79 9.95
CA GLU A 682 20.48 7.24 11.15
C GLU A 682 19.83 5.89 11.53
N GLY A 683 20.56 5.01 12.24
CA GLY A 683 20.07 3.67 12.61
C GLY A 683 19.97 2.63 11.49
N ILE A 684 20.19 3.01 10.21
CA ILE A 684 20.09 2.12 9.05
C ILE A 684 21.44 1.61 8.54
N ILE A 685 21.44 0.55 7.73
CA ILE A 685 22.60 0.15 6.89
C ILE A 685 22.50 0.84 5.53
N THR A 686 23.54 1.58 5.16
CA THR A 686 23.73 2.08 3.80
C THR A 686 24.70 1.17 3.05
N ALA A 687 24.25 0.58 1.93
CA ALA A 687 24.96 -0.44 1.17
C ALA A 687 25.80 0.17 0.04
N GLY A 688 27.11 0.23 0.25
CA GLY A 688 28.11 0.62 -0.75
C GLY A 688 28.47 -0.50 -1.72
N GLY A 689 29.01 -0.14 -2.88
CA GLY A 689 29.30 -1.08 -3.96
C GLY A 689 30.78 -1.45 -4.12
N VAL A 690 31.03 -2.76 -4.22
CA VAL A 690 32.30 -3.34 -4.73
C VAL A 690 32.08 -4.19 -5.97
N ASP A 691 33.14 -4.54 -6.68
CA ASP A 691 33.12 -5.66 -7.64
C ASP A 691 33.14 -7.02 -6.91
N THR A 692 32.94 -8.11 -7.65
CA THR A 692 33.02 -9.48 -7.12
C THR A 692 34.44 -9.92 -6.71
N LEU A 693 35.43 -9.02 -6.69
CA LEU A 693 36.79 -9.22 -6.19
C LEU A 693 37.08 -8.37 -4.94
N GLY A 694 36.14 -7.52 -4.51
CA GLY A 694 36.26 -6.63 -3.36
C GLY A 694 36.93 -5.28 -3.63
N ASN A 695 37.11 -4.89 -4.90
CA ASN A 695 37.55 -3.53 -5.23
C ASN A 695 36.33 -2.59 -5.22
N TRP A 696 36.51 -1.36 -4.72
CA TRP A 696 35.46 -0.34 -4.73
C TRP A 696 34.98 -0.04 -6.16
N TRP A 697 33.65 0.05 -6.34
CA TRP A 697 33.03 0.40 -7.61
C TRP A 697 33.09 1.91 -7.84
N GLU A 698 34.26 2.39 -8.29
CA GLU A 698 34.57 3.80 -8.54
C GLU A 698 33.66 4.42 -9.63
N GLN A 699 33.10 5.61 -9.36
CA GLN A 699 32.38 6.39 -10.37
C GLN A 699 33.31 7.17 -11.30
N SER A 700 32.85 7.47 -12.52
CA SER A 700 33.55 8.36 -13.45
C SER A 700 32.66 9.51 -13.93
N ALA A 701 33.19 10.37 -14.81
CA ALA A 701 32.40 11.40 -15.47
C ALA A 701 31.40 10.83 -16.49
N THR A 702 31.60 9.59 -16.95
CA THR A 702 30.83 8.95 -18.03
C THR A 702 30.12 7.66 -17.62
N SER A 703 30.43 7.11 -16.45
CA SER A 703 29.83 5.89 -15.90
C SER A 703 29.47 6.09 -14.43
N SER A 704 28.31 5.60 -14.03
CA SER A 704 27.95 5.57 -12.61
C SER A 704 28.82 4.56 -11.83
N GLY A 705 28.99 4.84 -10.55
CA GLY A 705 29.62 3.98 -9.56
C GLY A 705 28.90 4.10 -8.20
N SER A 706 29.45 3.45 -7.18
CA SER A 706 28.92 3.57 -5.81
C SER A 706 29.03 5.02 -5.34
N ALA A 707 27.94 5.54 -4.79
CA ALA A 707 27.97 6.78 -4.03
C ALA A 707 28.89 6.67 -2.80
N VAL A 708 29.38 7.83 -2.35
CA VAL A 708 30.30 8.00 -1.22
C VAL A 708 29.70 8.93 -0.18
N GLY A 709 30.11 8.78 1.07
CA GLY A 709 29.84 9.75 2.12
C GLY A 709 30.91 10.85 2.22
N PRO A 710 31.09 11.44 3.41
CA PRO A 710 30.20 11.28 4.58
C PRO A 710 28.81 11.87 4.31
N THR A 711 27.89 11.74 5.26
CA THR A 711 26.70 12.61 5.30
C THR A 711 27.11 14.07 5.53
N ALA A 712 26.19 15.01 5.30
CA ALA A 712 26.41 16.44 5.56
C ALA A 712 26.77 16.74 7.03
N ASP A 713 26.20 15.98 7.97
CA ASP A 713 26.50 16.07 9.40
C ASP A 713 27.75 15.27 9.84
N GLY A 714 28.45 14.63 8.89
CA GLY A 714 29.77 14.04 9.10
C GLY A 714 29.78 12.58 9.59
N ARG A 715 28.65 11.86 9.50
CA ARG A 715 28.59 10.42 9.76
C ARG A 715 29.22 9.66 8.59
N THR A 716 30.06 8.67 8.89
CA THR A 716 30.64 7.79 7.87
C THR A 716 29.55 6.95 7.21
N LYS A 717 29.43 7.11 5.89
CA LYS A 717 28.55 6.34 5.01
C LYS A 717 29.34 6.03 3.71
N PRO A 718 29.06 4.95 2.96
CA PRO A 718 28.16 3.85 3.31
C PRO A 718 28.56 3.16 4.62
N ASP A 719 27.69 2.30 5.18
CA ASP A 719 28.01 1.55 6.40
C ASP A 719 28.82 0.30 6.07
N LEU A 720 28.39 -0.44 5.06
CA LEU A 720 28.95 -1.72 4.65
C LEU A 720 29.01 -1.76 3.14
N ALA A 721 29.97 -2.50 2.60
CA ALA A 721 30.10 -2.73 1.17
C ALA A 721 29.76 -4.17 0.81
N ALA A 722 29.05 -4.35 -0.30
CA ALA A 722 28.76 -5.66 -0.87
C ALA A 722 28.86 -5.61 -2.41
N PRO A 723 28.94 -6.77 -3.09
CA PRO A 723 28.98 -6.82 -4.55
C PRO A 723 27.85 -6.03 -5.20
N ALA A 724 28.23 -5.06 -6.01
CA ALA A 724 27.37 -4.19 -6.80
C ALA A 724 27.76 -4.19 -8.28
N LEU A 725 29.03 -4.42 -8.63
CA LEU A 725 29.51 -4.46 -10.02
C LEU A 725 29.69 -5.92 -10.48
N GLY A 726 28.99 -6.30 -11.55
CA GLY A 726 29.06 -7.63 -12.16
C GLY A 726 28.38 -8.73 -11.33
N VAL A 727 27.21 -8.43 -10.75
CA VAL A 727 26.44 -9.38 -9.93
C VAL A 727 25.54 -10.23 -10.81
N TYR A 728 25.50 -11.54 -10.59
CA TYR A 728 24.59 -12.45 -11.31
C TYR A 728 23.16 -12.32 -10.78
N VAL A 729 22.23 -11.91 -11.64
CA VAL A 729 20.83 -11.62 -11.30
C VAL A 729 19.90 -12.27 -12.31
N ILE A 730 18.64 -12.42 -11.94
CA ILE A 730 17.63 -13.03 -12.83
C ILE A 730 17.24 -12.09 -13.96
N ASP A 731 16.88 -12.68 -15.09
CA ASP A 731 16.23 -12.02 -16.21
C ASP A 731 14.80 -12.54 -16.30
N VAL A 732 13.84 -11.70 -15.91
CA VAL A 732 12.41 -12.06 -15.89
C VAL A 732 11.73 -11.93 -17.26
N ASP A 733 12.44 -11.34 -18.23
CA ASP A 733 11.94 -11.05 -19.57
C ASP A 733 12.58 -11.96 -20.64
N ASP A 734 13.79 -12.48 -20.38
CA ASP A 734 14.45 -13.45 -21.26
C ASP A 734 14.21 -14.92 -20.86
N THR A 735 13.21 -15.54 -21.48
CA THR A 735 12.92 -16.98 -21.38
C THR A 735 14.06 -17.92 -21.85
N LEU A 736 15.06 -17.41 -22.60
CA LEU A 736 16.16 -18.18 -23.18
C LEU A 736 17.43 -18.18 -22.30
N SER A 737 17.80 -17.03 -21.71
CA SER A 737 18.96 -16.96 -20.81
C SER A 737 18.60 -16.99 -19.32
N GLN A 738 17.41 -16.50 -18.94
CA GLN A 738 16.84 -16.41 -17.58
C GLN A 738 17.67 -15.65 -16.55
N TYR A 739 18.89 -15.19 -16.90
CA TYR A 739 19.89 -14.65 -15.99
C TYR A 739 20.94 -13.81 -16.74
N PHE A 740 21.42 -12.73 -16.13
CA PHE A 740 22.52 -11.91 -16.65
C PHE A 740 23.41 -11.33 -15.53
N PHE A 741 24.47 -10.63 -15.92
CA PHE A 741 25.32 -9.89 -14.99
C PHE A 741 24.93 -8.41 -14.97
N GLY A 742 24.25 -7.98 -13.90
CA GLY A 742 23.82 -6.61 -13.65
C GLY A 742 24.89 -5.78 -12.92
N SER A 743 24.64 -4.48 -12.75
CA SER A 743 25.39 -3.65 -11.80
C SER A 743 24.53 -2.55 -11.16
N GLY A 744 24.73 -2.32 -9.86
CA GLY A 744 23.97 -1.37 -9.03
C GLY A 744 24.21 -1.59 -7.54
N THR A 745 24.23 -0.52 -6.74
CA THR A 745 24.22 -0.62 -5.26
C THR A 745 22.89 -1.20 -4.75
N SER A 746 21.85 -1.14 -5.58
CA SER A 746 20.62 -1.93 -5.49
C SER A 746 20.83 -3.45 -5.48
N TYR A 747 22.01 -3.96 -5.85
CA TYR A 747 22.38 -5.38 -5.69
C TYR A 747 23.26 -5.64 -4.45
N ALA A 748 23.90 -4.61 -3.89
CA ALA A 748 24.62 -4.69 -2.63
C ALA A 748 23.66 -4.72 -1.43
N ALA A 749 22.59 -3.90 -1.46
CA ALA A 749 21.55 -3.88 -0.44
C ALA A 749 20.91 -5.26 -0.18
N PRO A 750 20.36 -5.99 -1.17
CA PRO A 750 19.71 -7.29 -0.94
C PRO A 750 20.66 -8.37 -0.40
N ILE A 751 21.93 -8.33 -0.79
CA ILE A 751 22.95 -9.24 -0.26
C ILE A 751 23.18 -8.97 1.25
N LEU A 752 23.18 -7.70 1.68
CA LEU A 752 23.28 -7.32 3.10
C LEU A 752 21.97 -7.58 3.87
N SER A 753 20.81 -7.34 3.26
CA SER A 753 19.49 -7.69 3.81
C SER A 753 19.38 -9.19 4.09
N GLY A 754 19.76 -10.03 3.13
CA GLY A 754 19.85 -11.47 3.33
C GLY A 754 20.92 -11.86 4.36
N SER A 755 22.04 -11.15 4.43
CA SER A 755 23.05 -11.38 5.48
C SER A 755 22.49 -11.15 6.89
N ALA A 756 21.67 -10.12 7.09
CA ALA A 756 20.95 -9.90 8.34
C ALA A 756 19.86 -10.95 8.61
N ALA A 757 19.16 -11.44 7.58
CA ALA A 757 18.18 -12.51 7.72
C ALA A 757 18.83 -13.83 8.18
N LEU A 758 20.02 -14.17 7.68
CA LEU A 758 20.83 -15.28 8.21
C LEU A 758 21.17 -15.10 9.70
N MET A 759 21.42 -13.86 10.14
CA MET A 759 21.67 -13.55 11.55
C MET A 759 20.43 -13.70 12.42
N LEU A 760 19.24 -13.36 11.93
CA LEU A 760 17.97 -13.54 12.66
C LEU A 760 17.51 -15.00 12.78
N GLU A 761 17.96 -15.90 11.91
CA GLU A 761 17.73 -17.36 12.08
C GLU A 761 18.58 -17.92 13.25
N VAL A 762 19.84 -17.48 13.38
CA VAL A 762 20.73 -17.94 14.46
C VAL A 762 20.43 -17.26 15.79
N HIS A 763 20.15 -15.95 15.73
CA HIS A 763 19.88 -15.09 16.87
C HIS A 763 18.49 -14.44 16.77
N PRO A 764 17.40 -15.21 16.97
CA PRO A 764 16.05 -14.66 17.08
C PRO A 764 15.91 -13.50 18.08
N GLU A 765 16.75 -13.48 19.11
CA GLU A 765 16.85 -12.45 20.15
C GLU A 765 17.36 -11.08 19.65
N TYR A 766 17.87 -10.98 18.43
CA TYR A 766 18.26 -9.70 17.82
C TYR A 766 17.10 -9.01 17.08
N ARG A 767 15.92 -9.64 16.95
CA ARG A 767 14.71 -8.95 16.42
C ARG A 767 14.39 -7.74 17.30
N GLY A 768 14.14 -6.60 16.67
CA GLY A 768 13.91 -5.33 17.35
C GLY A 768 15.17 -4.60 17.79
N ASN A 769 16.36 -5.14 17.49
CA ASN A 769 17.65 -4.54 17.85
C ASN A 769 18.58 -4.44 16.62
N PRO A 770 18.26 -3.56 15.63
CA PRO A 770 19.05 -3.40 14.42
C PRO A 770 20.51 -3.01 14.72
N ASP A 771 20.74 -2.18 15.74
CA ASP A 771 22.06 -1.76 16.21
C ASP A 771 23.00 -2.94 16.51
N THR A 772 22.48 -4.05 17.07
CA THR A 772 23.29 -5.23 17.36
C THR A 772 23.76 -5.91 16.07
N ILE A 773 22.87 -6.08 15.09
CA ILE A 773 23.19 -6.66 13.77
C ILE A 773 24.19 -5.76 13.03
N ILE A 774 23.91 -4.46 12.97
CA ILE A 774 24.77 -3.43 12.38
C ILE A 774 26.17 -3.46 13.00
N THR A 775 26.26 -3.54 14.33
CA THR A 775 27.52 -3.55 15.07
C THR A 775 28.34 -4.81 14.78
N LEU A 776 27.71 -5.99 14.79
CA LEU A 776 28.39 -7.26 14.52
C LEU A 776 28.91 -7.34 13.08
N LEU A 777 28.09 -6.92 12.11
CA LEU A 777 28.53 -6.82 10.71
C LEU A 777 29.72 -5.86 10.56
N LYS A 778 29.65 -4.65 11.14
CA LYS A 778 30.74 -3.66 11.12
C LYS A 778 32.01 -4.14 11.82
N GLN A 779 31.90 -4.92 12.89
CA GLN A 779 33.05 -5.51 13.59
C GLN A 779 33.71 -6.65 12.80
N SER A 780 32.94 -7.41 12.02
CA SER A 780 33.45 -8.46 11.14
C SER A 780 34.13 -7.93 9.87
N ALA A 781 33.90 -6.66 9.52
CA ALA A 781 34.16 -6.14 8.19
C ALA A 781 35.63 -5.79 7.90
N THR A 782 36.01 -5.82 6.62
CA THR A 782 37.40 -5.70 6.16
C THR A 782 38.12 -4.39 6.55
N LEU A 783 37.37 -3.34 6.91
CA LEU A 783 37.90 -2.05 7.37
C LEU A 783 37.43 -1.67 8.79
N ALA A 784 36.98 -2.64 9.61
CA ALA A 784 36.44 -2.41 10.95
C ALA A 784 37.30 -1.49 11.85
N SER A 785 38.62 -1.57 11.73
CA SER A 785 39.57 -0.75 12.52
C SER A 785 39.91 0.62 11.93
N SER A 786 39.50 0.90 10.69
CA SER A 786 39.82 2.13 9.95
C SER A 786 38.78 2.37 8.83
N PRO A 787 37.51 2.64 9.18
CA PRO A 787 36.46 2.89 8.20
C PRO A 787 36.74 4.16 7.37
N ASN A 788 36.10 4.27 6.22
CA ASN A 788 36.22 5.42 5.32
C ASN A 788 34.91 5.69 4.56
N ASP A 789 34.86 6.80 3.83
CA ASP A 789 33.63 7.25 3.20
C ASP A 789 33.34 6.61 1.81
N THR A 790 34.16 5.67 1.33
CA THR A 790 33.91 4.95 0.06
C THR A 790 33.38 3.53 0.25
N LEU A 791 33.83 2.85 1.31
CA LEU A 791 33.48 1.46 1.64
C LEU A 791 32.89 1.31 3.05
N GLY A 792 32.78 2.39 3.82
CA GLY A 792 32.33 2.33 5.19
C GLY A 792 33.29 1.55 6.07
N TRP A 793 32.73 0.63 6.83
CA TRP A 793 33.47 -0.37 7.60
C TRP A 793 33.97 -1.55 6.75
N GLY A 794 33.70 -1.55 5.44
CA GLY A 794 34.17 -2.55 4.47
C GLY A 794 33.16 -3.66 4.21
N ILE A 795 33.65 -4.79 3.71
CA ILE A 795 32.82 -5.97 3.41
C ILE A 795 32.73 -6.84 4.66
N PRO A 796 31.53 -7.17 5.19
CA PRO A 796 31.38 -8.00 6.38
C PRO A 796 31.71 -9.46 6.12
N ASP A 797 32.32 -10.15 7.09
CA ASP A 797 32.36 -11.62 7.12
C ASP A 797 31.16 -12.11 7.94
N VAL A 798 30.10 -12.50 7.23
CA VAL A 798 28.82 -12.86 7.85
C VAL A 798 28.96 -14.09 8.75
N PHE A 799 29.87 -15.01 8.42
CA PHE A 799 30.13 -16.19 9.26
C PHE A 799 30.83 -15.83 10.58
N GLU A 800 31.66 -14.80 10.62
CA GLU A 800 32.20 -14.27 11.87
C GLU A 800 31.20 -13.38 12.62
N ALA A 801 30.36 -12.60 11.93
CA ALA A 801 29.30 -11.78 12.53
C ALA A 801 28.21 -12.61 13.25
N LEU A 802 28.04 -13.88 12.84
CA LEU A 802 27.14 -14.87 13.45
C LEU A 802 27.65 -15.49 14.76
N LYS A 803 28.81 -15.07 15.29
CA LYS A 803 29.43 -15.73 16.45
C LYS A 803 29.27 -14.92 17.75
N PRO A 804 29.13 -15.59 18.90
CA PRO A 804 29.13 -17.05 19.09
C PRO A 804 27.78 -17.69 18.72
N LEU A 805 27.83 -18.82 18.00
CA LEU A 805 26.63 -19.65 17.79
C LEU A 805 26.07 -20.09 19.17
N PRO A 806 24.75 -20.05 19.40
CA PRO A 806 24.17 -20.48 20.67
C PRO A 806 24.53 -21.93 21.05
N ASP A 807 24.69 -22.22 22.34
CA ASP A 807 25.01 -23.59 22.84
C ASP A 807 23.96 -24.65 22.43
N THR A 808 22.73 -24.22 22.12
CA THR A 808 21.63 -25.06 21.64
C THR A 808 21.48 -25.07 20.11
N PHE A 809 22.37 -24.40 19.37
CA PHE A 809 22.30 -24.31 17.92
C PHE A 809 22.86 -25.58 17.26
N ASP A 810 21.97 -26.52 17.00
CA ASP A 810 22.31 -27.83 16.42
C ASP A 810 22.73 -27.65 14.95
N THR A 811 24.04 -27.66 14.69
CA THR A 811 24.61 -27.45 13.35
C THR A 811 24.17 -28.53 12.38
N PHE A 812 23.86 -28.15 11.14
CA PHE A 812 23.17 -29.01 10.19
C PHE A 812 24.01 -30.22 9.79
N SER A 813 23.64 -31.41 10.29
CA SER A 813 24.08 -32.67 9.69
C SER A 813 23.15 -33.03 8.51
N GLN A 814 23.72 -33.54 7.41
CA GLN A 814 22.97 -33.63 6.15
C GLN A 814 21.71 -34.51 6.25
N ASN A 815 20.56 -33.94 5.89
CA ASN A 815 19.23 -34.55 5.84
C ASN A 815 18.63 -34.95 7.21
N GLU A 816 19.05 -34.34 8.32
CA GLU A 816 18.62 -34.77 9.66
C GLU A 816 17.10 -34.64 9.93
N LEU A 817 16.54 -35.72 10.49
CA LEU A 817 15.23 -35.73 11.15
C LEU A 817 15.45 -35.34 12.61
N ILE A 818 14.87 -34.22 13.04
CA ILE A 818 14.88 -33.83 14.45
C ILE A 818 14.05 -34.86 15.24
N ALA A 819 14.27 -34.94 16.56
CA ALA A 819 13.51 -35.82 17.44
C ALA A 819 11.99 -35.63 17.23
N SER A 820 11.32 -36.72 16.83
CA SER A 820 9.86 -36.74 16.64
C SER A 820 9.15 -36.29 17.91
N PHE A 821 8.04 -35.56 17.80
CA PHE A 821 7.26 -35.11 18.96
C PHE A 821 5.76 -35.34 18.76
N PRO A 822 5.01 -35.72 19.82
CA PRO A 822 5.50 -36.17 21.12
C PRO A 822 6.21 -37.54 21.03
N ASN A 823 7.27 -37.71 21.83
CA ASN A 823 8.01 -38.96 21.95
C ASN A 823 8.34 -39.20 23.43
N PRO A 824 7.69 -40.16 24.11
CA PRO A 824 6.81 -41.19 23.53
C PRO A 824 5.46 -40.66 23.03
N PHE A 825 4.93 -41.33 22.00
CA PHE A 825 3.61 -41.08 21.44
C PHE A 825 2.56 -41.98 22.13
N TYR A 826 1.45 -41.38 22.56
CA TYR A 826 0.35 -41.99 23.29
C TYR A 826 -0.98 -41.79 22.55
N PRO A 827 -1.40 -42.72 21.67
CA PRO A 827 -2.61 -42.61 20.83
C PRO A 827 -3.97 -42.58 21.58
N ARG A 828 -3.96 -42.37 22.91
CA ARG A 828 -5.16 -42.17 23.75
C ARG A 828 -5.35 -40.71 24.16
N THR A 829 -4.32 -39.89 24.05
CA THR A 829 -4.26 -38.51 24.56
C THR A 829 -3.61 -37.55 23.57
N GLN A 830 -3.15 -38.07 22.43
CA GLN A 830 -2.43 -37.38 21.37
C GLN A 830 -2.90 -38.00 20.06
N ASP A 831 -3.28 -37.17 19.09
CA ASP A 831 -3.84 -37.66 17.82
C ASP A 831 -2.76 -38.14 16.85
N VAL A 832 -1.60 -37.45 16.85
CA VAL A 832 -0.47 -37.74 15.96
C VAL A 832 0.88 -37.59 16.64
N VAL A 833 1.91 -38.19 16.04
CA VAL A 833 3.33 -37.85 16.22
C VAL A 833 3.85 -37.17 14.96
N TYR A 834 4.52 -36.04 15.13
CA TYR A 834 5.14 -35.23 14.08
C TYR A 834 6.59 -35.66 13.83
N PHE A 835 7.05 -35.48 12.59
CA PHE A 835 8.39 -35.81 12.14
C PHE A 835 9.10 -34.59 11.55
N PRO A 836 9.71 -33.74 12.40
CA PRO A 836 10.37 -32.53 11.92
C PRO A 836 11.66 -32.86 11.18
N PHE A 837 11.96 -32.12 10.11
CA PHE A 837 13.11 -32.39 9.25
C PHE A 837 13.73 -31.10 8.72
N ARG A 838 14.95 -31.20 8.17
CA ARG A 838 15.64 -30.08 7.54
C ARG A 838 16.14 -30.45 6.14
N LEU A 839 16.01 -29.53 5.19
CA LEU A 839 16.48 -29.69 3.81
C LEU A 839 17.49 -28.59 3.45
N ASN A 840 18.69 -28.99 3.04
CA ASN A 840 19.69 -28.09 2.46
C ASN A 840 19.67 -28.08 0.93
N LYS A 841 18.75 -28.84 0.32
CA LYS A 841 18.47 -28.86 -1.12
C LYS A 841 16.98 -29.11 -1.35
N ALA A 842 16.32 -28.21 -2.06
CA ALA A 842 14.92 -28.40 -2.43
C ALA A 842 14.73 -29.74 -3.16
N SER A 843 13.72 -30.51 -2.76
CA SER A 843 13.60 -31.93 -3.06
C SER A 843 12.19 -32.29 -3.56
N LEU A 844 12.12 -32.93 -4.73
CA LEU A 844 10.89 -33.34 -5.44
C LEU A 844 10.30 -34.66 -4.91
N ARG A 845 11.10 -35.46 -4.19
CA ARG A 845 10.68 -36.77 -3.69
C ARG A 845 11.10 -36.97 -2.25
N VAL A 846 10.53 -36.17 -1.35
CA VAL A 846 10.70 -36.36 0.09
C VAL A 846 9.69 -37.40 0.57
N ARG A 847 10.16 -38.46 1.22
CA ARG A 847 9.30 -39.51 1.78
C ARG A 847 9.69 -39.84 3.19
N ILE A 848 8.69 -40.12 4.02
CA ILE A 848 8.83 -40.69 5.34
C ILE A 848 8.40 -42.15 5.29
N HIS A 849 9.28 -43.02 5.77
CA HIS A 849 9.02 -44.45 5.95
C HIS A 849 9.10 -44.77 7.44
N ILE A 850 8.12 -45.50 7.97
CA ILE A 850 8.13 -45.96 9.36
C ILE A 850 8.36 -47.47 9.36
N TYR A 851 9.31 -47.93 10.16
CA TYR A 851 9.65 -49.35 10.32
C TYR A 851 9.59 -49.78 11.78
N THR A 852 9.26 -51.05 12.02
CA THR A 852 9.53 -51.71 13.31
C THR A 852 11.02 -51.98 13.48
N LEU A 853 11.48 -52.24 14.71
CA LEU A 853 12.87 -52.68 14.96
C LEU A 853 13.27 -53.98 14.24
N SER A 854 12.32 -54.81 13.82
CA SER A 854 12.57 -56.01 12.99
C SER A 854 12.68 -55.70 11.49
N GLY A 855 12.55 -54.45 11.08
CA GLY A 855 12.63 -54.01 9.67
C GLY A 855 11.33 -54.18 8.88
N GLU A 856 10.20 -54.43 9.54
CA GLU A 856 8.88 -54.46 8.87
C GLU A 856 8.42 -53.03 8.58
N LYS A 857 8.02 -52.74 7.34
CA LYS A 857 7.50 -51.41 6.96
C LYS A 857 6.06 -51.25 7.41
N VAL A 858 5.81 -50.19 8.16
CA VAL A 858 4.56 -49.85 8.85
C VAL A 858 3.76 -48.83 8.04
N LEU A 859 4.46 -47.81 7.53
CA LEU A 859 3.94 -46.71 6.72
C LEU A 859 5.00 -46.31 5.69
N GLU A 860 4.57 -45.93 4.49
CA GLU A 860 5.31 -45.06 3.56
C GLU A 860 4.39 -43.91 3.15
N ARG A 861 4.88 -42.69 3.28
CA ARG A 861 4.17 -41.46 2.89
C ARG A 861 5.12 -40.55 2.13
N GLU A 862 4.69 -40.12 0.95
CA GLU A 862 5.33 -39.04 0.20
C GLU A 862 4.82 -37.72 0.79
N LEU A 863 5.74 -36.80 1.08
CA LEU A 863 5.39 -35.49 1.63
C LEU A 863 4.98 -34.55 0.50
N ILE A 864 4.09 -33.63 0.82
CA ILE A 864 3.51 -32.66 -0.11
C ILE A 864 4.02 -31.26 0.28
N PRO A 865 4.39 -30.37 -0.65
CA PRO A 865 4.66 -28.97 -0.32
C PRO A 865 3.41 -28.30 0.30
N PRO A 866 3.55 -27.48 1.36
CA PRO A 866 2.40 -26.94 2.07
C PRO A 866 1.62 -25.92 1.22
N GLU A 867 2.30 -25.19 0.35
CA GLU A 867 1.74 -24.09 -0.46
C GLU A 867 0.92 -24.56 -1.66
N SER A 868 1.28 -25.68 -2.31
CA SER A 868 0.66 -26.10 -3.58
C SER A 868 -0.18 -27.37 -3.53
N GLY A 869 -0.16 -28.10 -2.40
CA GLY A 869 -0.95 -29.34 -2.24
C GLY A 869 -0.60 -30.47 -3.21
N ASN A 870 0.51 -30.37 -3.96
CA ASN A 870 0.86 -31.30 -5.04
C ASN A 870 2.30 -31.84 -4.93
N SER A 871 2.44 -33.17 -4.85
CA SER A 871 3.73 -33.88 -4.74
C SER A 871 4.66 -33.78 -5.96
N ASN A 872 4.28 -33.04 -7.01
CA ASN A 872 5.12 -32.83 -8.19
C ASN A 872 6.01 -31.57 -8.11
N GLN A 873 5.79 -30.70 -7.12
CA GLN A 873 6.67 -29.55 -6.84
C GLN A 873 7.70 -29.94 -5.77
N ALA A 874 8.84 -29.24 -5.76
CA ALA A 874 9.86 -29.46 -4.75
C ALA A 874 9.36 -28.92 -3.40
N ILE A 875 9.65 -29.65 -2.31
CA ILE A 875 9.70 -29.02 -0.99
C ILE A 875 10.98 -28.20 -0.96
N GLY A 876 10.88 -26.95 -0.53
CA GLY A 876 11.99 -25.99 -0.46
C GLY A 876 13.16 -26.41 0.43
N ILE A 877 14.13 -25.51 0.54
CA ILE A 877 15.14 -25.60 1.59
C ILE A 877 14.58 -25.04 2.91
N GLY A 878 15.23 -25.36 4.03
CA GLY A 878 14.90 -24.79 5.32
C GLY A 878 14.67 -25.85 6.40
N ARG A 879 13.97 -25.43 7.46
CA ARG A 879 13.69 -26.19 8.66
C ARG A 879 12.18 -26.29 8.83
N TYR A 880 11.69 -27.53 8.88
CA TYR A 880 10.28 -27.88 8.97
C TYR A 880 10.02 -28.47 10.35
N ASP A 881 9.55 -27.65 11.29
CA ASP A 881 9.21 -28.09 12.65
C ASP A 881 7.93 -27.50 13.26
N ASP A 882 7.22 -26.65 12.54
CA ASP A 882 5.89 -26.19 12.94
C ASP A 882 4.82 -27.30 12.77
N PRO A 883 3.93 -27.55 13.76
CA PRO A 883 2.90 -28.58 13.67
C PRO A 883 1.84 -28.39 12.56
N LEU A 884 1.52 -27.15 12.17
CA LEU A 884 0.58 -26.86 11.09
C LEU A 884 1.23 -27.12 9.73
N GLU A 885 2.45 -26.63 9.53
CA GLU A 885 3.28 -26.91 8.33
C GLU A 885 3.48 -28.42 8.17
N LEU A 886 3.94 -29.12 9.21
CA LEU A 886 4.11 -30.58 9.18
C LEU A 886 2.79 -31.34 8.99
N SER A 887 1.66 -30.84 9.49
CA SER A 887 0.34 -31.42 9.20
C SER A 887 -0.03 -31.27 7.72
N ALA A 888 0.08 -30.07 7.16
CA ALA A 888 -0.24 -29.78 5.76
C ALA A 888 0.61 -30.63 4.80
N MET A 889 1.90 -30.80 5.13
CA MET A 889 2.83 -31.61 4.34
C MET A 889 2.65 -33.12 4.50
N GLY A 890 1.84 -33.57 5.45
CA GLY A 890 1.66 -34.99 5.79
C GLY A 890 2.78 -35.58 6.64
N ALA A 891 3.71 -34.78 7.18
CA ALA A 891 4.88 -35.19 7.95
C ALA A 891 4.55 -35.60 9.41
N TYR A 892 3.55 -36.46 9.56
CA TYR A 892 3.02 -36.95 10.83
C TYR A 892 2.56 -38.41 10.73
N TRP A 893 2.24 -39.03 11.87
CA TRP A 893 1.63 -40.34 11.96
C TRP A 893 0.58 -40.45 13.07
N ASP A 894 -0.57 -41.05 12.75
CA ASP A 894 -1.72 -41.31 13.61
C ASP A 894 -1.63 -42.65 14.39
N GLY A 895 -0.54 -43.41 14.21
CA GLY A 895 -0.38 -44.73 14.80
C GLY A 895 -1.09 -45.86 14.05
N LEU A 896 -1.53 -45.65 12.81
CA LEU A 896 -2.13 -46.66 11.93
C LEU A 896 -1.13 -47.17 10.87
N THR A 897 -1.14 -48.47 10.59
CA THR A 897 -0.36 -49.02 9.46
C THR A 897 -0.91 -48.52 8.13
N GLN A 898 -0.17 -48.73 7.02
CA GLN A 898 -0.62 -48.43 5.65
C GLN A 898 -2.02 -49.00 5.31
N ASN A 899 -2.45 -50.07 6.01
CA ASN A 899 -3.74 -50.74 5.82
C ASN A 899 -4.81 -50.26 6.82
N GLY A 900 -4.59 -49.17 7.56
CA GLY A 900 -5.52 -48.62 8.55
C GLY A 900 -5.63 -49.42 9.86
N GLN A 901 -4.70 -50.34 10.14
CA GLN A 901 -4.72 -51.15 11.37
C GLN A 901 -3.93 -50.47 12.48
N GLN A 902 -4.32 -50.61 13.75
CA GLN A 902 -3.54 -50.05 14.87
C GLN A 902 -2.16 -50.70 14.97
N ALA A 903 -1.11 -49.90 14.93
CA ALA A 903 0.26 -50.35 15.16
C ALA A 903 0.50 -50.70 16.65
N ALA A 904 1.29 -51.74 16.91
CA ALA A 904 1.57 -52.25 18.25
C ALA A 904 2.47 -51.32 19.08
N SER A 905 2.44 -51.41 20.41
CA SER A 905 3.42 -50.67 21.24
C SER A 905 4.84 -51.17 21.00
N GLY A 906 5.79 -50.25 20.89
CA GLY A 906 7.17 -50.59 20.56
C GLY A 906 8.02 -49.39 20.18
N LEU A 907 9.29 -49.66 19.84
CA LEU A 907 10.21 -48.68 19.26
C LEU A 907 10.13 -48.78 17.74
N TYR A 908 9.99 -47.62 17.10
CA TYR A 908 9.88 -47.46 15.66
C TYR A 908 11.08 -46.66 15.14
N LEU A 909 11.51 -46.99 13.92
CA LEU A 909 12.50 -46.26 13.16
C LEU A 909 11.77 -45.42 12.10
N VAL A 910 12.13 -44.14 11.99
CA VAL A 910 11.65 -43.25 10.93
C VAL A 910 12.81 -43.06 9.98
N LEU A 911 12.60 -43.30 8.68
CA LEU A 911 13.58 -43.05 7.63
C LEU A 911 13.01 -41.98 6.70
N LEU A 912 13.66 -40.82 6.64
CA LEU A 912 13.41 -39.82 5.61
C LEU A 912 14.32 -40.09 4.42
N THR A 913 13.77 -40.05 3.21
CA THR A 913 14.50 -40.25 1.95
C THR A 913 14.19 -39.12 0.99
N THR A 914 15.22 -38.57 0.35
CA THR A 914 15.14 -37.59 -0.75
C THR A 914 15.79 -38.19 -2.01
N GLN A 915 15.76 -37.46 -3.13
CA GLN A 915 16.56 -37.83 -4.32
C GLN A 915 18.09 -37.69 -4.12
N TYR A 916 18.53 -37.05 -3.02
CA TYR A 916 19.94 -36.76 -2.76
C TYR A 916 20.54 -37.60 -1.61
N GLY A 917 19.70 -38.15 -0.72
CA GLY A 917 20.17 -38.89 0.46
C GLY A 917 19.04 -39.46 1.31
N SER A 918 19.42 -39.97 2.49
CA SER A 918 18.47 -40.51 3.47
C SER A 918 19.02 -40.37 4.89
N HIS A 919 18.13 -40.23 5.87
CA HIS A 919 18.46 -40.14 7.29
C HIS A 919 17.45 -40.91 8.14
N ALA A 920 17.88 -41.44 9.29
CA ALA A 920 17.03 -42.25 10.17
C ALA A 920 17.01 -41.76 11.63
N SER A 921 15.82 -41.56 12.18
CA SER A 921 15.56 -41.28 13.60
C SER A 921 14.70 -42.38 14.24
N LYS A 922 14.31 -42.22 15.52
CA LYS A 922 13.52 -43.22 16.25
C LYS A 922 12.58 -42.58 17.28
N PHE A 923 11.42 -43.20 17.48
CA PHE A 923 10.45 -42.82 18.52
C PHE A 923 9.77 -44.06 19.12
N MET A 924 9.14 -43.89 20.27
CA MET A 924 8.43 -44.94 20.99
C MET A 924 6.91 -44.70 20.99
N LEU A 925 6.13 -45.73 20.67
CA LEU A 925 4.67 -45.72 20.73
C LEU A 925 4.19 -46.57 21.92
N ILE A 926 3.30 -46.02 22.75
CA ILE A 926 2.72 -46.66 23.94
C ILE A 926 1.19 -46.60 23.87
N ARG A 927 0.49 -47.74 24.07
CA ARG A 927 -0.99 -47.85 24.03
C ARG A 927 -1.56 -48.34 25.37
#